data_AF-A0A419JSV2-F1
#
_entry.id   AF-A0A419JSV2-F1
#
_cell.length_a   1.000
_cell.length_b   1.000
_cell.length_c   1.000
_cell.angle_alpha   90.00
_cell.angle_beta   90.00
_cell.angle_gamma   90.00
#
_symmetry.space_group_name_H-M   'P 1'
#
loop_
_entity.id
_entity.type
_entity.pdbx_description
1 polymer ?
#
loop_
_entity_poly.entity_id
_entity_poly.type
_entity_poly.pdbx_seq_one_letter_code
_entity_poly.pdbx_strand_id
1 'polypeptide(L)'
;MVVLEKRENKHKGKEDKDTVETSSRIKNTPVFIAYFILALILITGLSGVVSVSAAAPSITDWSSTGGKPTNKDNPQDLMYLVQPGDEITFSITTSEPCNYNWSVNKVDQDINSNTFTFTVPSLNCSEDPSECIWEIHIKAYNDNGEAHHEWVISTLNESEAPDIFDYFTDKKVQGRTETDPWGRALPEWSSSFDVSRAFVKGSVGTNWETYIPSTIAHGTWKFGYKCGITFYPLYYNSGACFHWKEECGGAHHHCMIYNRARGEDFSIEYDCASPYGPVENDWFNVTIIRTQDGWYYMFLNDILDSYVYDPFEEPWQKIVLYGGSDLSCFDGLEVYENKYLFPEREGIVYGQYIAKEIASGHYLVPTYKNGIIVNGRNITLSDINSAINNTSLFTYDAETKTAVCYTNLYINTGSELVIQNETLKFHCDSDGELEFAPGYGATLRIENSTITTDNEYYFVWNFAGPTTHLGYPITLYYALPYNKRYGPMTLEWSYYGRFIVKDSVINNSGYLYIDSPYELNITNTQITNLHEIDIGDYTFCADDPTQIIRTALKGGKSFFIQTDDLNIKDLVLDNVTFTGAENPLNITFYVNAHRDKINIYNINLQNGNIIIENPIAQTTRQSHTCYVGGSSNVWGSVYLWKSYITSEVGLVNCKFNDIIITPVVHTDKAGRNVNKSALVKYYLDVKVVDANGEPVSDANVTVSCEQSWTEEDRKTNHYPVENIETAHPYATGKYRCVYHHYRVVEGLPLSSTLTGTDGHTPLPSDKANTLVITDYKKYLNTGTGEVKQENFTYSITASKDGKTASMNGLDIDESWYRENPDVPTKTVVCNIDTGNCWIEGVATGTLSGTVTNTTGAPIEGALIKASSHQTTTNSTGGYTITLPAGNYTLTASKTGYQSATSSATVNEGATTTVDFTLTPIPADTTSPSAVIDLSTSNPTPHSITLTWTAPGDDGNTGTASQYDIRYSTSEITEENWNSATQCTGEPAPKTAGSSETFTVTGLSPNTTYYFALKTADEVPNWSPISNSPSGKTTQVAGGLVGYWKFDEGAGTTAVDSSGNNNNGTLIDNPDWVNGKIGKALGFNGSTNYVEINDSDSLDGFDEITIEAWVKPILGQRGAVVSRYLYDYNIPIN
;
A
#
# COMPACT_ATOMS: atom_id res chain seq x y z
N MET A 1 19.34 11.16 -40.42
CA MET A 1 19.28 12.63 -40.37
C MET A 1 20.14 13.13 -39.22
N VAL A 2 21.20 13.87 -39.55
CA VAL A 2 22.06 14.64 -38.63
C VAL A 2 22.26 16.02 -39.26
N VAL A 3 22.18 17.08 -38.44
CA VAL A 3 22.25 18.49 -38.83
C VAL A 3 23.34 19.18 -38.01
N LEU A 4 24.17 20.01 -38.65
CA LEU A 4 25.25 20.77 -38.02
C LEU A 4 25.18 22.25 -38.45
N GLU A 5 25.07 23.17 -37.50
CA GLU A 5 24.96 24.63 -37.74
C GLU A 5 26.05 25.45 -37.04
N LYS A 6 26.55 26.48 -37.73
CA LYS A 6 27.44 27.53 -37.20
C LYS A 6 26.61 28.74 -36.75
N ARG A 7 26.77 29.17 -35.49
CA ARG A 7 26.17 30.42 -34.98
C ARG A 7 27.15 31.59 -35.04
N GLU A 8 26.67 32.75 -35.49
CA GLU A 8 27.33 34.03 -35.24
C GLU A 8 26.81 34.66 -33.94
N ASN A 9 27.68 34.86 -32.96
CA ASN A 9 27.29 35.39 -31.64
C ASN A 9 27.04 36.91 -31.66
N LYS A 10 25.78 37.31 -31.94
CA LYS A 10 25.30 38.69 -31.75
C LYS A 10 25.01 39.03 -30.28
N HIS A 11 26.07 39.18 -29.48
CA HIS A 11 25.95 39.75 -28.14
C HIS A 11 25.49 41.22 -28.17
N LYS A 12 24.19 41.45 -27.95
CA LYS A 12 23.68 42.71 -27.41
C LYS A 12 23.84 42.68 -25.90
N GLY A 13 24.96 43.20 -25.40
CA GLY A 13 25.19 43.33 -23.96
C GLY A 13 24.21 44.32 -23.33
N LYS A 14 23.60 43.93 -22.21
CA LYS A 14 22.96 44.86 -21.27
C LYS A 14 22.76 44.22 -19.89
N GLU A 15 23.68 44.49 -18.96
CA GLU A 15 23.35 44.81 -17.57
C GLU A 15 24.61 45.38 -16.87
N ASP A 16 24.59 46.68 -16.62
CA ASP A 16 25.64 47.38 -15.87
C ASP A 16 25.49 47.09 -14.36
N LYS A 17 26.61 46.99 -13.64
CA LYS A 17 26.64 46.88 -12.16
C LYS A 17 27.50 47.96 -11.54
N ASP A 18 27.02 49.21 -11.60
CA ASP A 18 27.60 50.33 -10.86
C ASP A 18 26.97 50.48 -9.47
N THR A 19 27.76 50.08 -8.48
CA THR A 19 28.03 50.72 -7.18
C THR A 19 27.26 51.96 -6.70
N VAL A 20 27.03 51.95 -5.36
CA VAL A 20 27.36 53.01 -4.36
C VAL A 20 26.27 53.94 -3.78
N GLU A 21 26.36 54.13 -2.45
CA GLU A 21 25.78 55.15 -1.54
C GLU A 21 24.24 55.34 -1.45
N THR A 22 23.64 55.88 -0.36
CA THR A 22 23.69 55.69 1.11
C THR A 22 22.70 56.69 1.75
N SER A 23 22.01 56.33 2.82
CA SER A 23 21.74 57.16 4.03
C SER A 23 20.74 56.44 4.95
N SER A 24 20.82 56.33 6.28
CA SER A 24 21.59 56.92 7.39
C SER A 24 20.79 57.82 8.35
N ARG A 25 20.44 57.26 9.53
CA ARG A 25 20.51 57.89 10.88
C ARG A 25 20.22 56.80 11.96
N ILE A 26 21.04 56.51 12.99
CA ILE A 26 21.68 57.35 14.04
C ILE A 26 20.61 57.74 15.09
N LYS A 27 20.60 57.26 16.36
CA LYS A 27 21.59 57.21 17.48
C LYS A 27 21.13 56.17 18.56
N ASN A 28 21.86 55.76 19.62
CA ASN A 28 23.11 56.19 20.28
C ASN A 28 23.75 55.05 21.15
N THR A 29 25.04 55.15 21.48
CA THR A 29 25.82 54.32 22.46
C THR A 29 26.27 55.20 23.67
N PRO A 30 27.30 54.96 24.55
CA PRO A 30 28.36 53.91 24.70
C PRO A 30 28.17 53.04 26.00
N VAL A 31 29.10 52.41 26.75
CA VAL A 31 30.56 52.59 27.09
C VAL A 31 31.31 51.26 27.39
N PHE A 32 32.64 51.38 27.35
CA PHE A 32 33.80 50.49 27.59
C PHE A 32 33.97 50.01 29.06
N ILE A 33 34.52 48.82 29.41
CA ILE A 33 35.82 48.11 29.16
C ILE A 33 36.98 48.53 30.10
N ALA A 34 37.60 47.56 30.83
CA ALA A 34 39.06 47.44 31.06
C ALA A 34 39.51 46.17 31.85
N TYR A 35 40.71 45.69 31.51
CA TYR A 35 41.54 44.63 32.12
C TYR A 35 41.90 44.81 33.61
N PHE A 36 42.34 43.73 34.29
CA PHE A 36 43.74 43.60 34.77
C PHE A 36 44.14 42.18 35.24
N ILE A 37 45.40 41.79 35.01
CA ILE A 37 46.09 40.65 35.66
C ILE A 37 47.38 41.21 36.28
N LEU A 38 47.53 41.12 37.61
CA LEU A 38 48.81 40.99 38.35
C LEU A 38 48.62 41.25 39.86
N ALA A 39 48.78 40.22 40.70
CA ALA A 39 49.19 40.34 42.10
C ALA A 39 49.65 38.97 42.61
N LEU A 40 50.89 38.86 43.11
CA LEU A 40 51.42 37.62 43.68
C LEU A 40 52.33 37.93 44.89
N ILE A 41 52.22 37.12 45.95
CA ILE A 41 53.12 37.01 47.11
C ILE A 41 52.98 38.08 48.23
N LEU A 42 53.01 37.59 49.49
CA LEU A 42 52.98 38.28 50.81
C LEU A 42 51.64 38.97 51.17
N ILE A 43 51.10 38.86 52.39
CA ILE A 43 51.70 38.51 53.70
C ILE A 43 50.97 37.31 54.36
N THR A 44 51.71 36.51 55.14
CA THR A 44 51.21 35.36 55.94
C THR A 44 50.63 35.75 57.31
N GLY A 45 49.56 35.08 57.77
CA GLY A 45 49.16 35.16 59.18
C GLY A 45 47.94 34.32 59.55
N LEU A 46 48.16 33.16 60.19
CA LEU A 46 47.24 32.41 61.08
C LEU A 46 45.75 32.37 60.64
N SER A 47 45.27 31.26 60.11
CA SER A 47 45.08 30.05 60.93
C SER A 47 45.01 28.77 60.10
N GLY A 48 45.40 27.65 60.71
CA GLY A 48 45.35 26.33 60.07
C GLY A 48 43.94 25.75 60.11
N VAL A 49 43.10 26.11 59.14
CA VAL A 49 41.96 25.29 58.74
C VAL A 49 42.39 24.54 57.48
N VAL A 50 42.56 23.23 57.58
CA VAL A 50 42.56 22.38 56.39
C VAL A 50 41.12 22.40 55.90
N SER A 51 40.86 23.15 54.83
CA SER A 51 39.62 23.00 54.06
C SER A 51 39.67 21.66 53.35
N VAL A 52 39.32 20.59 54.08
CA VAL A 52 38.96 19.32 53.49
C VAL A 52 37.82 19.62 52.53
N SER A 53 38.05 19.46 51.23
CA SER A 53 36.95 19.41 50.27
C SER A 53 36.11 18.20 50.66
N ALA A 54 34.90 18.43 51.18
CA ALA A 54 34.00 17.36 51.56
C ALA A 54 33.84 16.41 50.35
N ALA A 55 34.05 15.12 50.59
CA ALA A 55 33.96 14.14 49.52
C ALA A 55 32.49 13.83 49.19
N ALA A 56 32.25 13.29 47.99
CA ALA A 56 31.09 12.44 47.79
C ALA A 56 31.09 11.36 48.90
N PRO A 57 29.93 11.03 49.49
CA PRO A 57 29.88 10.01 50.53
C PRO A 57 30.33 8.67 49.94
N SER A 58 30.93 7.82 50.76
CA SER A 58 31.14 6.42 50.44
C SER A 58 30.52 5.54 51.52
N ILE A 59 29.85 4.47 51.09
CA ILE A 59 29.38 3.41 52.00
C ILE A 59 30.61 2.57 52.35
N THR A 60 30.98 2.56 53.64
CA THR A 60 32.21 1.96 54.15
C THR A 60 32.00 0.60 54.78
N ASP A 61 30.79 0.33 55.26
CA ASP A 61 30.33 -0.97 55.74
C ASP A 61 28.80 -1.04 55.61
N TRP A 62 28.26 -2.24 55.50
CA TRP A 62 26.84 -2.51 55.36
C TRP A 62 26.47 -3.88 55.92
N SER A 63 25.21 -4.04 56.33
CA SER A 63 24.69 -5.30 56.83
C SER A 63 23.17 -5.40 56.67
N SER A 64 22.69 -6.63 56.54
CA SER A 64 21.27 -6.97 56.63
C SER A 64 21.02 -7.99 57.75
N THR A 65 20.01 -7.71 58.60
CA THR A 65 19.70 -8.49 59.81
C THR A 65 18.19 -8.56 60.05
N GLY A 66 17.65 -9.77 60.26
CA GLY A 66 16.22 -10.00 60.47
C GLY A 66 15.73 -11.23 59.70
N GLY A 67 14.42 -11.49 59.77
CA GLY A 67 13.74 -12.60 59.10
C GLY A 67 14.24 -14.01 59.46
N LYS A 68 13.94 -14.96 58.57
CA LYS A 68 14.47 -16.34 58.56
C LYS A 68 15.06 -16.67 57.18
N PRO A 69 16.01 -15.87 56.67
CA PRO A 69 16.49 -16.00 55.31
C PRO A 69 17.24 -17.32 55.06
N THR A 70 17.25 -17.76 53.81
CA THR A 70 18.01 -18.91 53.31
C THR A 70 18.97 -18.44 52.22
N ASN A 71 20.14 -19.09 52.08
CA ASN A 71 21.28 -18.61 51.28
C ASN A 71 21.86 -17.27 51.79
N LYS A 72 21.80 -17.05 53.11
CA LYS A 72 22.34 -15.87 53.80
C LYS A 72 23.27 -16.27 54.96
N ASP A 73 24.50 -16.63 54.63
CA ASP A 73 25.53 -17.05 55.59
C ASP A 73 26.27 -15.86 56.25
N ASN A 74 26.16 -14.66 55.67
CA ASN A 74 26.88 -13.45 56.06
C ASN A 74 25.91 -12.24 56.17
N PRO A 75 26.11 -11.31 57.13
CA PRO A 75 25.50 -9.98 57.08
C PRO A 75 25.79 -9.21 55.78
N GLN A 76 26.91 -9.51 55.11
CA GLN A 76 27.34 -8.95 53.83
C GLN A 76 26.97 -9.79 52.59
N ASP A 77 25.90 -10.59 52.64
CA ASP A 77 25.31 -11.20 51.43
C ASP A 77 24.30 -10.24 50.77
N LEU A 78 24.37 -10.15 49.43
CA LEU A 78 23.57 -9.23 48.62
C LEU A 78 22.20 -9.78 48.24
N MET A 79 22.13 -11.10 47.99
CA MET A 79 20.97 -11.76 47.39
C MET A 79 20.65 -13.06 48.13
N TYR A 80 19.40 -13.22 48.58
CA TYR A 80 19.00 -14.37 49.41
C TYR A 80 17.48 -14.56 49.47
N LEU A 81 17.04 -15.78 49.82
CA LEU A 81 15.63 -16.11 49.97
C LEU A 81 15.09 -15.70 51.34
N VAL A 82 13.80 -15.37 51.39
CA VAL A 82 13.07 -14.89 52.57
C VAL A 82 11.71 -15.57 52.68
N GLN A 83 10.92 -15.32 53.73
CA GLN A 83 9.57 -15.89 53.89
C GLN A 83 8.52 -14.80 54.17
N PRO A 84 7.25 -14.99 53.74
CA PRO A 84 6.17 -14.05 54.06
C PRO A 84 6.05 -13.76 55.56
N GLY A 85 5.97 -12.48 55.92
CA GLY A 85 5.93 -12.01 57.30
C GLY A 85 7.28 -11.96 58.03
N ASP A 86 8.41 -12.18 57.34
CA ASP A 86 9.72 -11.84 57.89
C ASP A 86 9.94 -10.31 57.90
N GLU A 87 10.53 -9.78 58.99
CA GLU A 87 10.97 -8.39 59.09
C GLU A 87 12.50 -8.33 58.95
N ILE A 88 13.01 -7.61 57.95
CA ILE A 88 14.42 -7.58 57.56
C ILE A 88 14.93 -6.14 57.62
N THR A 89 15.89 -5.89 58.50
CA THR A 89 16.51 -4.58 58.70
C THR A 89 17.84 -4.49 57.97
N PHE A 90 17.88 -3.59 56.99
CA PHE A 90 19.06 -3.19 56.24
C PHE A 90 19.73 -1.99 56.94
N SER A 91 21.05 -1.91 56.91
CA SER A 91 21.81 -0.88 57.64
C SER A 91 23.16 -0.59 56.98
N ILE A 92 23.52 0.69 56.87
CA ILE A 92 24.79 1.15 56.28
C ILE A 92 25.57 2.09 57.21
N THR A 93 26.89 2.12 57.03
CA THR A 93 27.80 3.12 57.58
C THR A 93 28.42 3.92 56.43
N THR A 94 28.46 5.24 56.56
CA THR A 94 29.08 6.14 55.58
C THR A 94 30.37 6.77 56.12
N SER A 95 31.29 7.12 55.22
CA SER A 95 32.52 7.85 55.53
C SER A 95 32.27 9.31 55.94
N GLU A 96 31.24 9.93 55.37
CA GLU A 96 30.90 11.35 55.49
C GLU A 96 29.41 11.52 55.84
N PRO A 97 29.02 12.64 56.48
CA PRO A 97 27.61 13.01 56.64
C PRO A 97 26.91 13.19 55.29
N CYS A 98 25.72 12.63 55.17
CA CYS A 98 24.90 12.62 53.96
C CYS A 98 23.42 12.45 54.30
N ASN A 99 22.56 12.72 53.32
CA ASN A 99 21.17 12.28 53.31
C ASN A 99 21.07 10.87 52.74
N TYR A 100 19.96 10.21 53.01
CA TYR A 100 19.63 8.86 52.58
C TYR A 100 18.32 8.87 51.80
N ASN A 101 18.22 7.95 50.85
CA ASN A 101 17.05 7.73 50.01
C ASN A 101 16.95 6.22 49.74
N TRP A 102 15.94 5.59 50.33
CA TRP A 102 15.67 4.15 50.17
C TRP A 102 14.57 3.95 49.14
N SER A 103 14.75 2.96 48.26
CA SER A 103 13.77 2.56 47.27
C SER A 103 13.55 1.05 47.29
N VAL A 104 12.32 0.62 47.02
CA VAL A 104 11.95 -0.79 46.78
C VAL A 104 11.44 -0.92 45.36
N ASN A 105 12.04 -1.79 44.54
CA ASN A 105 11.77 -1.93 43.09
C ASN A 105 11.74 -0.55 42.41
N LYS A 106 12.81 0.23 42.61
CA LYS A 106 12.98 1.65 42.23
C LYS A 106 11.93 2.67 42.76
N VAL A 107 10.93 2.27 43.56
CA VAL A 107 9.95 3.19 44.20
C VAL A 107 10.47 3.75 45.52
N ASP A 108 10.56 5.08 45.64
CA ASP A 108 10.99 5.79 46.85
C ASP A 108 10.12 5.44 48.08
N GLN A 109 10.75 5.32 49.25
CA GLN A 109 10.10 4.99 50.53
C GLN A 109 9.97 6.20 51.48
N ASP A 110 10.38 7.41 51.05
CA ASP A 110 10.38 8.66 51.86
C ASP A 110 11.25 8.59 53.14
N ILE A 111 12.20 7.65 53.22
CA ILE A 111 13.03 7.39 54.42
C ILE A 111 14.42 7.99 54.28
N ASN A 112 14.71 9.02 55.10
CA ASN A 112 16.04 9.60 55.27
C ASN A 112 16.70 9.07 56.57
N SER A 113 17.17 7.83 56.53
CA SER A 113 17.81 7.11 57.64
C SER A 113 18.95 6.21 57.13
N ASN A 114 19.97 5.93 57.94
CA ASN A 114 21.01 4.96 57.59
C ASN A 114 20.56 3.48 57.79
N THR A 115 19.32 3.28 58.24
CA THR A 115 18.67 1.96 58.43
C THR A 115 17.25 1.96 57.86
N PHE A 116 16.85 0.85 57.24
CA PHE A 116 15.49 0.61 56.71
C PHE A 116 15.03 -0.80 57.11
N THR A 117 13.74 -0.98 57.40
CA THR A 117 13.17 -2.29 57.73
C THR A 117 12.05 -2.61 56.74
N PHE A 118 12.21 -3.69 55.99
CA PHE A 118 11.21 -4.22 55.07
C PHE A 118 10.46 -5.38 55.74
N THR A 119 9.14 -5.39 55.64
CA THR A 119 8.30 -6.52 56.06
C THR A 119 7.86 -7.26 54.80
N VAL A 120 8.33 -8.51 54.64
CA VAL A 120 8.08 -9.32 53.45
C VAL A 120 6.57 -9.59 53.33
N PRO A 121 5.91 -9.18 52.22
CA PRO A 121 4.46 -9.35 52.06
C PRO A 121 4.09 -10.82 51.80
N SER A 122 2.78 -11.12 51.84
CA SER A 122 2.22 -12.44 51.54
C SER A 122 1.42 -12.36 50.24
N LEU A 123 2.13 -12.30 49.11
CA LEU A 123 1.55 -12.22 47.76
C LEU A 123 1.31 -13.60 47.15
N ASN A 124 0.51 -13.67 46.08
CA ASN A 124 0.26 -14.88 45.31
C ASN A 124 0.91 -14.77 43.93
N CYS A 125 2.21 -14.96 43.87
CA CYS A 125 3.03 -14.76 42.66
C CYS A 125 2.97 -15.98 41.71
N SER A 126 1.80 -16.63 41.58
CA SER A 126 1.59 -17.77 40.69
C SER A 126 1.32 -17.37 39.25
N GLU A 127 0.67 -16.23 39.03
CA GLU A 127 0.44 -15.65 37.71
C GLU A 127 1.66 -14.83 37.23
N ASP A 128 2.22 -13.95 38.06
CA ASP A 128 3.52 -13.29 37.81
C ASP A 128 4.50 -13.50 38.99
N PRO A 129 5.56 -14.32 38.82
CA PRO A 129 6.57 -14.55 39.86
C PRO A 129 7.35 -13.30 40.29
N SER A 130 7.48 -12.28 39.44
CA SER A 130 8.30 -11.09 39.71
C SER A 130 7.76 -10.22 40.85
N GLU A 131 6.46 -10.32 41.17
CA GLU A 131 5.89 -9.68 42.38
C GLU A 131 6.54 -10.17 43.68
N CYS A 132 7.10 -11.38 43.67
CA CYS A 132 7.80 -12.01 44.80
C CYS A 132 9.32 -11.77 44.76
N ILE A 133 9.78 -10.74 44.04
CA ILE A 133 11.18 -10.30 43.96
C ILE A 133 11.23 -8.81 44.36
N TRP A 134 12.02 -8.51 45.39
CA TRP A 134 12.18 -7.15 45.91
C TRP A 134 13.64 -6.73 45.95
N GLU A 135 13.96 -5.81 45.06
CA GLU A 135 15.18 -5.00 45.05
C GLU A 135 15.05 -3.90 46.10
N ILE A 136 15.97 -3.88 47.05
CA ILE A 136 16.06 -2.92 48.14
C ILE A 136 17.32 -2.07 47.90
N HIS A 137 17.15 -0.88 47.36
CA HIS A 137 18.23 0.02 46.97
C HIS A 137 18.36 1.21 47.94
N ILE A 138 19.59 1.65 48.20
CA ILE A 138 19.92 2.81 49.03
C ILE A 138 20.91 3.75 48.35
N LYS A 139 20.48 4.99 48.13
CA LYS A 139 21.32 6.12 47.73
C LYS A 139 21.66 7.00 48.94
N ALA A 140 22.95 7.07 49.27
CA ALA A 140 23.51 8.03 50.22
C ALA A 140 24.12 9.21 49.44
N TYR A 141 23.77 10.46 49.76
CA TYR A 141 24.16 11.62 48.95
C TYR A 141 24.41 12.92 49.76
N ASN A 142 25.34 13.76 49.28
CA ASN A 142 25.60 15.10 49.79
C ASN A 142 25.93 16.06 48.62
N ASP A 143 26.20 17.34 48.92
CA ASP A 143 26.46 18.40 47.93
C ASP A 143 27.64 18.11 46.96
N ASN A 144 28.45 17.08 47.23
CA ASN A 144 29.66 16.73 46.49
C ASN A 144 29.54 15.39 45.74
N GLY A 145 28.43 14.66 45.88
CA GLY A 145 28.15 13.43 45.12
C GLY A 145 27.26 12.42 45.83
N GLU A 146 27.24 11.20 45.31
CA GLU A 146 26.37 10.10 45.72
C GLU A 146 27.11 8.75 45.74
N ALA A 147 26.67 7.85 46.63
CA ALA A 147 27.05 6.45 46.66
C ALA A 147 25.79 5.59 46.81
N HIS A 148 25.82 4.42 46.19
CA HIS A 148 24.69 3.50 46.10
C HIS A 148 25.03 2.15 46.73
N HIS A 149 24.05 1.40 47.21
CA HIS A 149 24.16 -0.02 47.53
C HIS A 149 22.78 -0.68 47.37
N GLU A 150 22.74 -2.00 47.19
CA GLU A 150 21.51 -2.70 46.82
C GLU A 150 21.54 -4.16 47.29
N TRP A 151 20.36 -4.66 47.66
CA TRP A 151 20.09 -6.06 47.97
C TRP A 151 18.91 -6.55 47.13
N VAL A 152 18.81 -7.84 46.81
CA VAL A 152 17.57 -8.41 46.25
C VAL A 152 17.14 -9.63 47.03
N ILE A 153 15.88 -9.65 47.44
CA ILE A 153 15.28 -10.73 48.24
C ILE A 153 14.07 -11.32 47.52
N SER A 154 13.83 -12.62 47.70
CA SER A 154 12.68 -13.29 47.08
C SER A 154 12.06 -14.38 47.96
N THR A 155 10.75 -14.59 47.82
CA THR A 155 10.02 -15.74 48.40
C THR A 155 9.86 -16.92 47.44
N LEU A 156 10.25 -16.79 46.16
CA LEU A 156 10.09 -17.83 45.14
C LEU A 156 10.98 -19.05 45.40
N ASN A 157 10.52 -20.23 45.00
CA ASN A 157 11.37 -21.41 44.85
C ASN A 157 12.07 -21.44 43.47
N GLU A 158 13.12 -22.27 43.35
CA GLU A 158 13.99 -22.35 42.16
C GLU A 158 13.25 -22.66 40.84
N SER A 159 12.07 -23.30 40.88
CA SER A 159 11.26 -23.57 39.67
C SER A 159 10.30 -22.42 39.30
N GLU A 160 9.95 -21.55 40.25
CA GLU A 160 9.17 -20.34 40.01
C GLU A 160 10.06 -19.21 39.46
N ALA A 161 11.33 -19.18 39.90
CA ALA A 161 12.36 -18.20 39.55
C ALA A 161 12.53 -17.93 38.04
N PRO A 162 13.14 -16.77 37.68
CA PRO A 162 13.70 -16.53 36.35
C PRO A 162 14.82 -17.53 36.02
N ASP A 163 14.94 -17.92 34.75
CA ASP A 163 15.99 -18.78 34.21
C ASP A 163 17.30 -18.01 33.93
N ILE A 164 17.19 -16.69 33.69
CA ILE A 164 18.31 -15.74 33.71
C ILE A 164 17.92 -14.59 34.64
N PHE A 165 18.85 -14.16 35.49
CA PHE A 165 18.62 -13.15 36.52
C PHE A 165 19.86 -12.27 36.71
N ASP A 166 19.72 -10.94 36.59
CA ASP A 166 20.79 -10.00 36.93
C ASP A 166 20.27 -8.60 37.34
N TYR A 167 20.55 -8.24 38.59
CA TYR A 167 20.29 -6.94 39.19
C TYR A 167 21.59 -6.17 39.52
N PHE A 168 22.75 -6.61 39.01
CA PHE A 168 24.05 -5.91 39.16
C PHE A 168 24.48 -5.52 40.59
N THR A 169 23.84 -6.07 41.64
CA THR A 169 24.05 -5.72 43.06
C THR A 169 25.50 -5.87 43.52
N ASP A 170 26.22 -6.84 42.97
CA ASP A 170 27.64 -7.10 43.24
C ASP A 170 28.60 -6.08 42.59
N LYS A 171 28.05 -5.19 41.75
CA LYS A 171 28.75 -4.14 40.99
C LYS A 171 29.86 -4.69 40.12
N LYS A 172 29.65 -5.89 39.59
CA LYS A 172 30.52 -6.56 38.62
C LYS A 172 29.66 -7.03 37.45
N VAL A 173 30.33 -7.29 36.34
CA VAL A 173 29.73 -7.85 35.13
C VAL A 173 30.54 -9.03 34.58
N GLN A 174 31.72 -9.26 35.16
CA GLN A 174 32.70 -10.30 34.83
C GLN A 174 33.49 -10.68 36.08
N GLY A 175 33.95 -11.93 36.15
CA GLY A 175 34.72 -12.45 37.30
C GLY A 175 33.89 -12.49 38.59
N ARG A 176 32.60 -12.79 38.48
CA ARG A 176 31.64 -12.71 39.59
C ARG A 176 31.81 -13.89 40.55
N THR A 177 31.51 -13.62 41.81
CA THR A 177 31.68 -14.54 42.95
C THR A 177 30.41 -14.71 43.76
N GLU A 178 29.46 -13.80 43.58
CA GLU A 178 28.16 -13.83 44.25
C GLU A 178 27.19 -14.69 43.44
N THR A 179 26.18 -15.23 44.11
CA THR A 179 25.10 -15.99 43.49
C THR A 179 23.80 -15.19 43.53
N ASP A 180 22.86 -15.56 42.67
CA ASP A 180 21.47 -15.11 42.79
C ASP A 180 20.81 -15.68 44.07
N PRO A 181 19.57 -15.27 44.43
CA PRO A 181 18.89 -15.75 45.64
C PRO A 181 18.81 -17.27 45.77
N TRP A 182 18.74 -18.01 44.65
CA TRP A 182 18.62 -19.47 44.62
C TRP A 182 19.97 -20.20 44.68
N GLY A 183 21.10 -19.47 44.68
CA GLY A 183 22.44 -20.04 44.77
C GLY A 183 23.07 -20.36 43.42
N ARG A 184 22.52 -19.84 42.32
CA ARG A 184 23.03 -20.03 40.95
C ARG A 184 24.04 -18.93 40.61
N ALA A 185 24.99 -19.22 39.73
CA ALA A 185 26.01 -18.25 39.33
C ALA A 185 25.41 -17.13 38.47
N LEU A 186 25.74 -15.87 38.78
CA LEU A 186 25.26 -14.71 38.04
C LEU A 186 25.82 -14.67 36.60
N PRO A 187 25.14 -14.02 35.63
CA PRO A 187 25.62 -13.93 34.25
C PRO A 187 26.97 -13.22 34.12
N GLU A 188 27.85 -13.79 33.29
CA GLU A 188 29.12 -13.20 32.86
C GLU A 188 28.93 -12.51 31.51
N TRP A 189 28.95 -11.17 31.53
CA TRP A 189 28.74 -10.33 30.36
C TRP A 189 30.01 -10.22 29.49
N SER A 190 29.82 -10.01 28.19
CA SER A 190 30.92 -10.00 27.20
C SER A 190 31.94 -8.87 27.35
N SER A 191 31.57 -7.74 27.98
CA SER A 191 32.36 -6.52 28.06
C SER A 191 32.07 -5.75 29.35
N SER A 192 32.95 -4.80 29.71
CA SER A 192 32.86 -3.99 30.93
C SER A 192 32.17 -2.64 30.72
N PHE A 193 31.23 -2.29 31.60
CA PHE A 193 30.47 -1.04 31.63
C PHE A 193 30.32 -0.55 33.09
N ASP A 194 29.85 0.68 33.32
CA ASP A 194 29.70 1.22 34.68
C ASP A 194 28.49 0.60 35.38
N VAL A 195 28.75 -0.22 36.40
CA VAL A 195 27.76 -0.75 37.36
C VAL A 195 28.08 -0.32 38.79
N SER A 196 28.89 0.74 38.98
CA SER A 196 29.29 1.25 40.30
C SER A 196 28.11 1.68 41.18
N ARG A 197 26.93 1.80 40.58
CA ARG A 197 25.66 2.23 41.18
C ARG A 197 24.73 1.07 41.58
N ALA A 198 25.16 -0.17 41.37
CA ALA A 198 24.32 -1.38 41.39
C ALA A 198 23.29 -1.48 40.25
N PHE A 199 23.37 -0.59 39.25
CA PHE A 199 22.63 -0.68 38.00
C PHE A 199 23.54 -0.26 36.84
N VAL A 200 23.24 -0.68 35.62
CA VAL A 200 24.00 -0.28 34.43
C VAL A 200 23.85 1.22 34.21
N LYS A 201 24.96 1.94 34.05
CA LYS A 201 24.97 3.32 33.60
C LYS A 201 25.88 3.50 32.38
N GLY A 202 25.36 4.19 31.37
CA GLY A 202 26.15 4.61 30.21
C GLY A 202 27.16 5.72 30.54
N SER A 203 28.20 5.81 29.72
CA SER A 203 29.29 6.79 29.87
C SER A 203 29.21 7.90 28.82
N VAL A 204 29.55 9.12 29.23
CA VAL A 204 29.39 10.37 28.45
C VAL A 204 30.07 10.25 27.08
N GLY A 205 29.26 10.22 26.01
CA GLY A 205 29.74 10.23 24.63
C GLY A 205 30.41 8.94 24.14
N THR A 206 30.23 7.82 24.85
CA THR A 206 30.77 6.51 24.44
C THR A 206 29.65 5.50 24.21
N ASN A 207 29.51 5.03 22.97
CA ASN A 207 28.66 3.88 22.66
C ASN A 207 29.31 2.59 23.19
N TRP A 208 28.49 1.70 23.75
CA TRP A 208 28.92 0.42 24.29
C TRP A 208 27.94 -0.69 23.89
N GLU A 209 28.47 -1.89 23.61
CA GLU A 209 27.72 -3.12 23.38
C GLU A 209 28.20 -4.17 24.38
N THR A 210 27.27 -4.93 24.95
CA THR A 210 27.57 -6.14 25.71
C THR A 210 26.49 -7.20 25.48
N TYR A 211 26.79 -8.46 25.80
CA TYR A 211 25.85 -9.56 25.69
C TYR A 211 26.11 -10.66 26.71
N ILE A 212 25.10 -11.49 26.93
CA ILE A 212 25.19 -12.79 27.61
C ILE A 212 24.74 -13.90 26.64
N PRO A 213 25.35 -15.09 26.66
CA PRO A 213 24.86 -16.23 25.89
C PRO A 213 23.43 -16.62 26.33
N SER A 214 22.56 -16.96 25.38
CA SER A 214 21.23 -17.49 25.68
C SER A 214 20.73 -18.39 24.57
N THR A 215 20.02 -19.46 24.95
CA THR A 215 19.31 -20.37 24.05
C THR A 215 17.78 -20.22 24.15
N ILE A 216 17.28 -19.38 25.06
CA ILE A 216 15.85 -19.21 25.33
C ILE A 216 15.17 -18.65 24.07
N ALA A 217 14.21 -19.41 23.55
CA ALA A 217 13.54 -19.11 22.27
C ALA A 217 12.18 -18.42 22.44
N HIS A 218 11.46 -18.74 23.51
CA HIS A 218 10.10 -18.30 23.82
C HIS A 218 9.98 -18.12 25.33
N GLY A 219 9.12 -17.22 25.78
CA GLY A 219 8.97 -16.86 27.18
C GLY A 219 8.81 -15.36 27.39
N THR A 220 9.28 -14.87 28.53
CA THR A 220 9.18 -13.46 28.93
C THR A 220 10.55 -12.90 29.32
N TRP A 221 10.83 -11.66 28.92
CA TRP A 221 11.96 -10.85 29.36
C TRP A 221 11.40 -9.61 30.08
N LYS A 222 11.72 -9.44 31.36
CA LYS A 222 11.39 -8.22 32.14
C LYS A 222 12.68 -7.47 32.48
N PHE A 223 12.66 -6.14 32.45
CA PHE A 223 13.76 -5.30 32.92
C PHE A 223 13.31 -3.87 33.22
N GLY A 224 14.02 -3.19 34.12
CA GLY A 224 13.90 -1.75 34.33
C GLY A 224 14.83 -0.97 33.38
N TYR A 225 14.37 0.16 32.85
CA TYR A 225 15.22 1.07 32.07
C TYR A 225 14.97 2.55 32.36
N LYS A 226 15.90 3.34 31.84
CA LYS A 226 15.87 4.80 31.77
C LYS A 226 16.62 5.28 30.54
N CYS A 227 15.94 6.04 29.68
CA CYS A 227 16.44 6.86 28.57
C CYS A 227 17.49 6.23 27.61
N GLY A 228 17.13 5.98 26.35
CA GLY A 228 18.13 5.83 25.28
C GLY A 228 18.97 4.55 25.36
N ILE A 229 18.29 3.41 25.37
CA ILE A 229 18.88 2.06 25.35
C ILE A 229 18.42 1.31 24.11
N THR A 230 19.22 0.36 23.65
CA THR A 230 18.77 -0.68 22.73
C THR A 230 18.94 -2.05 23.40
N PHE A 231 17.83 -2.77 23.56
CA PHE A 231 17.81 -4.13 24.06
C PHE A 231 17.47 -5.10 22.94
N TYR A 232 18.25 -6.17 22.85
CA TYR A 232 18.03 -7.28 21.92
C TYR A 232 17.78 -8.54 22.78
N PRO A 233 16.53 -8.90 23.11
CA PRO A 233 16.22 -10.15 23.81
C PRO A 233 16.68 -11.37 23.01
N LEU A 234 16.73 -11.24 21.67
CA LEU A 234 17.08 -12.29 20.73
C LEU A 234 18.01 -11.74 19.65
N TYR A 235 19.25 -12.21 19.59
CA TYR A 235 20.24 -11.82 18.56
C TYR A 235 21.05 -13.01 18.02
N TYR A 236 21.31 -12.98 16.72
CA TYR A 236 22.07 -13.96 15.94
C TYR A 236 23.16 -13.31 15.08
N ASN A 237 24.35 -13.90 15.06
CA ASN A 237 25.58 -13.25 14.55
C ASN A 237 25.67 -13.06 13.02
N SER A 238 24.74 -13.58 12.21
CA SER A 238 24.61 -13.17 10.79
C SER A 238 23.80 -11.88 10.59
N GLY A 239 23.49 -11.16 11.67
CA GLY A 239 22.66 -9.96 11.62
C GLY A 239 21.17 -10.26 11.53
N ALA A 240 20.69 -11.22 12.32
CA ALA A 240 19.26 -11.36 12.60
C ALA A 240 18.99 -11.10 14.08
N CYS A 241 17.97 -10.32 14.42
CA CYS A 241 17.64 -10.01 15.82
C CYS A 241 16.24 -9.41 15.98
N PHE A 242 15.64 -9.59 17.15
CA PHE A 242 14.63 -8.65 17.66
C PHE A 242 15.38 -7.51 18.34
N HIS A 243 14.96 -6.26 18.13
CA HIS A 243 15.46 -5.16 18.95
C HIS A 243 14.40 -4.10 19.27
N TRP A 244 14.44 -3.65 20.52
CA TRP A 244 13.73 -2.50 21.03
C TRP A 244 14.76 -1.38 21.25
N LYS A 245 14.52 -0.19 20.67
CA LYS A 245 15.42 0.96 20.75
C LYS A 245 14.65 2.23 21.13
N GLU A 246 14.87 2.72 22.33
CA GLU A 246 14.44 4.04 22.79
C GLU A 246 15.46 5.13 22.43
N GLU A 247 15.02 6.37 22.19
CA GLU A 247 15.93 7.52 21.92
C GLU A 247 15.81 8.63 22.98
N CYS A 248 16.92 9.00 23.62
CA CYS A 248 16.93 10.05 24.63
C CYS A 248 16.49 11.41 24.07
N GLY A 249 15.38 11.94 24.59
CA GLY A 249 14.81 13.22 24.17
C GLY A 249 14.02 13.17 22.86
N GLY A 250 13.82 11.98 22.29
CA GLY A 250 12.81 11.72 21.27
C GLY A 250 11.42 11.56 21.90
N ALA A 251 10.39 11.68 21.07
CA ALA A 251 9.02 11.22 21.37
C ALA A 251 8.68 10.05 20.43
N HIS A 252 9.68 9.20 20.21
CA HIS A 252 9.81 8.35 19.04
C HIS A 252 10.83 7.26 19.32
N HIS A 253 10.44 6.01 19.10
CA HIS A 253 11.32 4.85 19.27
C HIS A 253 11.19 3.86 18.10
N HIS A 254 12.08 2.87 18.06
CA HIS A 254 12.11 1.86 16.99
C HIS A 254 12.14 0.44 17.54
N CYS A 255 11.14 -0.34 17.15
CA CYS A 255 10.93 -1.72 17.55
C CYS A 255 10.93 -2.55 16.26
N MET A 256 11.94 -3.40 16.05
CA MET A 256 12.10 -4.12 14.78
C MET A 256 12.51 -5.58 14.98
N ILE A 257 11.93 -6.47 14.18
CA ILE A 257 12.44 -7.83 13.91
C ILE A 257 13.30 -7.72 12.65
N TYR A 258 14.45 -8.37 12.65
CA TYR A 258 15.50 -8.05 11.70
C TYR A 258 16.14 -9.33 11.18
N ASN A 259 16.30 -9.49 9.86
CA ASN A 259 16.86 -10.71 9.26
C ASN A 259 17.69 -10.41 8.00
N ARG A 260 18.90 -9.85 8.20
CA ARG A 260 19.87 -9.54 7.13
C ARG A 260 20.30 -10.75 6.31
N ALA A 261 20.16 -11.96 6.85
CA ALA A 261 20.53 -13.21 6.18
C ALA A 261 19.54 -13.60 5.07
N ARG A 262 18.27 -13.20 5.20
CA ARG A 262 17.23 -13.38 4.17
C ARG A 262 16.97 -12.10 3.36
N GLY A 263 17.38 -10.94 3.88
CA GLY A 263 17.06 -9.63 3.30
C GLY A 263 15.67 -9.13 3.72
N GLU A 264 15.21 -9.59 4.88
CA GLU A 264 13.88 -9.41 5.45
C GLU A 264 14.03 -8.58 6.73
N ASP A 265 13.98 -7.26 6.57
CA ASP A 265 14.02 -6.30 7.69
C ASP A 265 12.56 -5.89 7.99
N PHE A 266 12.16 -5.82 9.26
CA PHE A 266 10.75 -5.65 9.63
C PHE A 266 10.58 -4.73 10.85
N SER A 267 10.09 -3.50 10.68
CA SER A 267 9.59 -2.73 11.83
C SER A 267 8.28 -3.33 12.33
N ILE A 268 8.26 -3.63 13.64
CA ILE A 268 7.09 -4.11 14.39
C ILE A 268 5.96 -3.10 14.24
N GLU A 269 6.32 -1.81 14.29
CA GLU A 269 5.36 -0.72 14.31
C GLU A 269 5.94 0.57 13.69
N TYR A 270 5.09 1.56 13.42
CA TYR A 270 5.42 2.72 12.57
C TYR A 270 5.54 4.04 13.35
N ASP A 271 6.78 4.40 13.71
CA ASP A 271 7.11 5.65 14.41
C ASP A 271 6.25 5.88 15.68
N CYS A 272 6.25 4.90 16.60
CA CYS A 272 5.49 4.92 17.86
C CYS A 272 5.81 6.16 18.72
N ALA A 273 4.78 6.71 19.38
CA ALA A 273 4.88 7.88 20.22
C ALA A 273 5.36 7.52 21.66
N SER A 274 6.66 7.32 21.82
CA SER A 274 7.31 7.23 23.14
C SER A 274 6.96 8.45 24.01
N PRO A 275 6.77 8.30 25.34
CA PRO A 275 6.62 9.44 26.25
C PRO A 275 7.72 10.48 25.99
N TYR A 276 7.35 11.77 25.88
CA TYR A 276 8.18 12.85 25.31
C TYR A 276 9.50 13.07 26.06
N GLY A 277 10.50 12.23 25.76
CA GLY A 277 11.49 11.77 26.71
C GLY A 277 10.85 11.10 27.95
N PRO A 278 11.45 10.03 28.51
CA PRO A 278 11.35 9.87 29.96
C PRO A 278 11.89 11.15 30.60
N VAL A 279 11.21 11.68 31.61
CA VAL A 279 11.80 12.72 32.46
C VAL A 279 13.14 12.17 32.96
N GLU A 280 14.22 12.95 32.91
CA GLU A 280 15.61 12.46 33.00
C GLU A 280 15.97 11.71 34.31
N ASN A 281 15.01 11.53 35.23
CA ASN A 281 15.17 10.81 36.48
C ASN A 281 14.38 9.50 36.62
N ASP A 282 13.29 9.29 35.88
CA ASP A 282 12.30 8.26 36.18
C ASP A 282 12.66 6.88 35.58
N TRP A 283 12.22 5.80 36.23
CA TRP A 283 12.39 4.41 35.79
C TRP A 283 11.11 3.87 35.15
N PHE A 284 11.27 2.99 34.17
CA PHE A 284 10.18 2.36 33.42
C PHE A 284 10.44 0.85 33.33
N ASN A 285 9.42 0.04 33.61
CA ASN A 285 9.46 -1.40 33.46
C ASN A 285 9.10 -1.79 32.03
N VAL A 286 9.92 -2.64 31.40
CA VAL A 286 9.65 -3.25 30.09
C VAL A 286 9.34 -4.73 30.32
N THR A 287 8.25 -5.20 29.70
CA THR A 287 7.90 -6.63 29.63
C THR A 287 7.77 -7.01 28.15
N ILE A 288 8.69 -7.83 27.64
CA ILE A 288 8.63 -8.41 26.29
C ILE A 288 8.26 -9.88 26.41
N ILE A 289 7.25 -10.33 25.67
CA ILE A 289 6.75 -11.71 25.69
C ILE A 289 6.80 -12.25 24.26
N ARG A 290 7.33 -13.47 24.08
CA ARG A 290 7.22 -14.21 22.82
C ARG A 290 6.60 -15.58 23.06
N THR A 291 5.50 -15.87 22.38
CA THR A 291 4.81 -17.16 22.44
C THR A 291 5.30 -18.14 21.36
N GLN A 292 5.05 -19.44 21.56
CA GLN A 292 5.44 -20.50 20.62
C GLN A 292 4.65 -20.50 19.30
N ASP A 293 3.49 -19.83 19.24
CA ASP A 293 2.68 -19.65 18.03
C ASP A 293 3.03 -18.36 17.25
N GLY A 294 4.22 -17.80 17.51
CA GLY A 294 4.83 -16.72 16.73
C GLY A 294 4.50 -15.29 17.18
N TRP A 295 3.65 -15.08 18.19
CA TRP A 295 3.33 -13.72 18.62
C TRP A 295 4.40 -13.13 19.54
N TYR A 296 4.69 -11.85 19.32
CA TYR A 296 5.43 -10.98 20.24
C TYR A 296 4.49 -9.92 20.78
N TYR A 297 4.67 -9.60 22.05
CA TYR A 297 4.00 -8.51 22.75
C TYR A 297 5.03 -7.74 23.55
N MET A 298 4.84 -6.41 23.64
CA MET A 298 5.70 -5.55 24.43
C MET A 298 4.85 -4.57 25.24
N PHE A 299 5.22 -4.40 26.50
CA PHE A 299 4.53 -3.53 27.45
C PHE A 299 5.53 -2.59 28.13
N LEU A 300 5.15 -1.32 28.28
CA LEU A 300 5.86 -0.31 29.07
C LEU A 300 5.00 0.06 30.27
N ASN A 301 5.49 -0.16 31.49
CA ASN A 301 4.72 -0.04 32.74
C ASN A 301 3.32 -0.67 32.63
N ASP A 302 3.29 -1.91 32.13
CA ASP A 302 2.09 -2.72 31.96
C ASP A 302 1.03 -2.14 31.00
N ILE A 303 1.39 -1.13 30.21
CA ILE A 303 0.62 -0.61 29.07
C ILE A 303 1.15 -1.29 27.80
N LEU A 304 0.28 -1.85 26.93
CA LEU A 304 0.73 -2.38 25.64
C LEU A 304 1.34 -1.24 24.81
N ASP A 305 2.54 -1.49 24.32
CA ASP A 305 3.36 -0.57 23.53
C ASP A 305 3.36 -0.99 22.06
N SER A 306 3.56 -2.30 21.79
CA SER A 306 3.38 -2.88 20.46
C SER A 306 3.11 -4.39 20.56
N TYR A 307 2.56 -4.97 19.49
CA TYR A 307 2.49 -6.42 19.31
C TYR A 307 2.45 -6.83 17.84
N VAL A 308 2.89 -8.05 17.53
CA VAL A 308 3.04 -8.51 16.16
C VAL A 308 3.14 -10.03 16.05
N TYR A 309 2.91 -10.55 14.85
CA TYR A 309 3.27 -11.92 14.47
C TYR A 309 4.66 -11.97 13.80
N ASP A 310 5.54 -12.81 14.35
CA ASP A 310 6.85 -13.16 13.79
C ASP A 310 6.78 -14.49 13.02
N PRO A 311 7.12 -14.49 11.72
CA PRO A 311 7.14 -15.71 10.91
C PRO A 311 8.45 -16.53 11.01
N PHE A 312 9.40 -16.20 11.91
CA PHE A 312 10.75 -16.78 11.91
C PHE A 312 11.05 -17.77 13.06
N GLU A 313 11.20 -19.06 12.70
CA GLU A 313 11.51 -20.19 13.62
C GLU A 313 13.02 -20.45 13.86
N GLU A 314 13.91 -19.50 13.57
CA GLU A 314 15.38 -19.73 13.60
C GLU A 314 15.95 -19.86 15.05
N PRO A 315 17.07 -20.57 15.27
CA PRO A 315 17.64 -20.76 16.61
C PRO A 315 18.59 -19.64 17.10
N TRP A 316 18.47 -19.30 18.39
CA TRP A 316 19.03 -18.09 19.02
C TRP A 316 20.42 -18.30 19.66
N GLN A 317 21.13 -17.21 19.98
CA GLN A 317 22.52 -17.28 20.49
C GLN A 317 22.86 -16.37 21.68
N LYS A 318 22.31 -15.15 21.75
CA LYS A 318 22.64 -14.19 22.83
C LYS A 318 21.54 -13.15 23.05
N ILE A 319 21.44 -12.67 24.30
CA ILE A 319 20.76 -11.42 24.67
C ILE A 319 21.82 -10.30 24.62
N VAL A 320 21.53 -9.18 23.96
CA VAL A 320 22.46 -8.05 23.79
C VAL A 320 21.88 -6.78 24.40
N LEU A 321 22.71 -6.01 25.08
CA LEU A 321 22.39 -4.69 25.62
C LEU A 321 23.36 -3.66 25.02
N TYR A 322 22.83 -2.53 24.57
CA TYR A 322 23.57 -1.46 23.95
C TYR A 322 23.09 -0.09 24.45
N GLY A 323 24.04 0.84 24.64
CA GLY A 323 23.75 2.22 25.06
C GLY A 323 24.75 3.22 24.50
N GLY A 324 24.45 4.51 24.62
CA GLY A 324 25.26 5.58 24.00
C GLY A 324 25.16 6.97 24.62
N SER A 325 24.42 7.13 25.72
CA SER A 325 24.38 8.37 26.51
C SER A 325 24.75 8.10 27.97
N ASP A 326 24.99 9.15 28.74
CA ASP A 326 25.11 9.10 30.20
C ASP A 326 23.77 9.13 30.94
N LEU A 327 22.65 9.16 30.21
CA LEU A 327 21.29 8.97 30.73
C LEU A 327 20.83 7.50 30.63
N SER A 328 21.45 6.71 29.75
CA SER A 328 21.20 5.27 29.58
C SER A 328 21.40 4.51 30.89
N CYS A 329 20.32 4.07 31.54
CA CYS A 329 20.39 3.15 32.67
C CYS A 329 19.49 1.92 32.47
N PHE A 330 20.00 0.73 32.78
CA PHE A 330 19.32 -0.56 32.63
C PHE A 330 19.51 -1.38 33.92
N ASP A 331 18.50 -2.14 34.31
CA ASP A 331 18.56 -2.94 35.53
C ASP A 331 17.52 -4.06 35.58
N GLY A 332 17.63 -4.95 36.58
CA GLY A 332 16.59 -5.92 36.93
C GLY A 332 16.22 -6.88 35.81
N LEU A 333 17.23 -7.45 35.12
CA LEU A 333 17.00 -8.38 34.04
C LEU A 333 16.48 -9.71 34.58
N GLU A 334 15.24 -10.03 34.25
CA GLU A 334 14.62 -11.33 34.46
C GLU A 334 14.27 -11.94 33.10
N VAL A 335 14.61 -13.21 32.88
CA VAL A 335 14.15 -13.97 31.72
C VAL A 335 13.55 -15.29 32.19
N TYR A 336 12.35 -15.59 31.72
CA TYR A 336 11.59 -16.77 32.07
C TYR A 336 11.33 -17.62 30.82
N GLU A 337 11.91 -18.81 30.72
CA GLU A 337 11.77 -19.70 29.57
C GLU A 337 10.37 -20.36 29.54
N ASN A 338 9.66 -20.21 28.41
CA ASN A 338 8.31 -20.72 28.17
C ASN A 338 7.22 -20.32 29.20
N LYS A 339 7.47 -19.33 30.08
CA LYS A 339 6.44 -18.65 30.89
C LYS A 339 6.05 -17.34 30.18
N TYR A 340 4.76 -17.04 30.07
CA TYR A 340 4.22 -15.89 29.33
C TYR A 340 3.51 -14.92 30.28
N LEU A 341 4.27 -14.06 30.95
CA LEU A 341 3.81 -13.21 32.04
C LEU A 341 3.14 -11.95 31.47
N PHE A 342 1.91 -12.10 30.97
CA PHE A 342 1.10 -10.98 30.51
C PHE A 342 0.70 -10.10 31.70
N PRO A 343 0.90 -8.77 31.66
CA PRO A 343 0.59 -7.92 32.81
C PRO A 343 -0.89 -7.95 33.21
N GLU A 344 -1.17 -8.38 34.44
CA GLU A 344 -2.53 -8.44 34.98
C GLU A 344 -2.90 -7.15 35.72
N ARG A 345 -3.81 -6.38 35.13
CA ARG A 345 -4.36 -5.14 35.72
C ARG A 345 -5.66 -5.45 36.47
N GLU A 346 -5.61 -5.55 37.79
CA GLU A 346 -6.78 -5.71 38.70
C GLU A 346 -7.75 -6.88 38.41
N GLY A 347 -7.48 -7.74 37.42
CA GLY A 347 -8.42 -8.74 36.92
C GLY A 347 -9.61 -8.13 36.16
N ILE A 348 -10.75 -8.81 36.15
CA ILE A 348 -11.98 -8.31 35.51
C ILE A 348 -12.76 -7.47 36.53
N VAL A 349 -12.91 -6.17 36.29
CA VAL A 349 -13.46 -5.21 37.27
C VAL A 349 -14.62 -4.40 36.71
N TYR A 350 -15.47 -3.87 37.59
CA TYR A 350 -16.42 -2.80 37.23
C TYR A 350 -15.83 -1.45 37.63
N GLY A 351 -15.53 -0.61 36.65
CA GLY A 351 -14.76 0.62 36.84
C GLY A 351 -14.96 1.65 35.75
N GLN A 352 -14.10 2.68 35.75
CA GLN A 352 -14.09 3.73 34.73
C GLN A 352 -13.08 3.42 33.63
N TYR A 353 -13.53 3.47 32.38
CA TYR A 353 -12.68 3.38 31.19
C TYR A 353 -12.88 4.62 30.30
N ILE A 354 -11.91 4.90 29.43
CA ILE A 354 -11.97 6.02 28.49
C ILE A 354 -12.93 5.64 27.36
N ALA A 355 -14.06 6.33 27.27
CA ALA A 355 -15.09 6.04 26.27
C ALA A 355 -14.95 6.92 25.03
N LYS A 356 -14.64 8.21 25.23
CA LYS A 356 -14.39 9.20 24.17
C LYS A 356 -13.40 10.27 24.61
N GLU A 357 -12.83 10.99 23.65
CA GLU A 357 -12.07 12.21 23.90
C GLU A 357 -12.72 13.47 23.33
N ILE A 358 -12.50 14.60 24.00
CA ILE A 358 -13.01 15.91 23.61
C ILE A 358 -11.90 16.97 23.64
N ALA A 359 -12.04 18.00 22.82
CA ALA A 359 -11.06 19.09 22.75
C ALA A 359 -11.22 20.12 23.89
N SER A 360 -10.13 20.41 24.58
CA SER A 360 -10.02 21.41 25.64
C SER A 360 -8.84 22.37 25.38
N GLY A 361 -9.11 23.41 24.58
CA GLY A 361 -8.13 24.44 24.22
C GLY A 361 -7.07 23.95 23.23
N HIS A 362 -5.94 23.48 23.75
CA HIS A 362 -4.85 22.86 22.97
C HIS A 362 -4.61 21.38 23.35
N TYR A 363 -5.44 20.81 24.24
CA TYR A 363 -5.30 19.45 24.74
C TYR A 363 -6.55 18.64 24.45
N LEU A 364 -6.37 17.39 24.03
CA LEU A 364 -7.41 16.38 24.15
C LEU A 364 -7.56 16.01 25.63
N VAL A 365 -8.78 15.77 26.08
CA VAL A 365 -9.05 15.25 27.44
C VAL A 365 -9.99 14.05 27.38
N PRO A 366 -9.67 12.96 28.11
CA PRO A 366 -10.51 11.77 28.13
C PRO A 366 -11.80 12.01 28.89
N THR A 367 -12.87 11.39 28.41
CA THR A 367 -14.17 11.29 29.07
C THR A 367 -14.46 9.83 29.39
N TYR A 368 -15.04 9.59 30.56
CA TYR A 368 -15.13 8.26 31.13
C TYR A 368 -16.58 7.75 31.16
N LYS A 369 -16.79 6.49 30.80
CA LYS A 369 -17.99 5.71 31.14
C LYS A 369 -17.64 4.73 32.26
N ASN A 370 -18.67 4.32 33.00
CA ASN A 370 -18.57 3.13 33.87
C ASN A 370 -18.91 1.88 33.05
N GLY A 371 -18.23 0.78 33.30
CA GLY A 371 -18.49 -0.50 32.65
C GLY A 371 -17.69 -1.64 33.24
N ILE A 372 -17.88 -2.83 32.69
CA ILE A 372 -17.03 -4.00 32.95
C ILE A 372 -15.78 -3.86 32.09
N ILE A 373 -14.62 -3.89 32.74
CA ILE A 373 -13.30 -3.80 32.13
C ILE A 373 -12.71 -5.21 32.13
N VAL A 374 -12.51 -5.76 30.94
CA VAL A 374 -11.88 -7.07 30.72
C VAL A 374 -10.38 -6.88 30.53
N ASN A 375 -9.60 -7.34 31.50
CA ASN A 375 -8.14 -7.45 31.44
C ASN A 375 -7.72 -8.92 31.27
N GLY A 376 -6.54 -9.15 30.70
CA GLY A 376 -5.93 -10.49 30.60
C GLY A 376 -6.12 -11.20 29.26
N ARG A 377 -5.84 -12.50 29.22
CA ARG A 377 -5.87 -13.37 28.02
C ARG A 377 -6.97 -14.42 28.09
N ASN A 378 -7.48 -14.86 26.94
CA ASN A 378 -8.42 -15.99 26.84
C ASN A 378 -9.63 -15.90 27.81
N ILE A 379 -10.12 -14.70 28.12
CA ILE A 379 -11.22 -14.49 29.07
C ILE A 379 -12.55 -14.93 28.44
N THR A 380 -13.41 -15.62 29.19
CA THR A 380 -14.76 -16.01 28.75
C THR A 380 -15.88 -15.21 29.44
N LEU A 381 -17.11 -15.34 28.94
CA LEU A 381 -18.30 -14.76 29.59
C LEU A 381 -18.55 -15.36 30.99
N SER A 382 -18.13 -16.61 31.22
CA SER A 382 -18.23 -17.25 32.54
C SER A 382 -17.25 -16.65 33.56
N ASP A 383 -16.06 -16.27 33.12
CA ASP A 383 -15.05 -15.63 33.97
C ASP A 383 -15.49 -14.21 34.36
N ILE A 384 -16.04 -13.44 33.40
CA ILE A 384 -16.65 -12.13 33.66
C ILE A 384 -17.75 -12.24 34.73
N ASN A 385 -18.67 -13.20 34.60
CA ASN A 385 -19.71 -13.42 35.59
C ASN A 385 -19.13 -13.79 36.97
N SER A 386 -18.08 -14.61 37.00
CA SER A 386 -17.45 -15.10 38.23
C SER A 386 -16.67 -14.02 38.98
N ALA A 387 -15.98 -13.14 38.26
CA ALA A 387 -15.22 -12.03 38.83
C ALA A 387 -16.11 -10.85 39.25
N ILE A 388 -17.06 -10.45 38.39
CA ILE A 388 -17.99 -9.33 38.69
C ILE A 388 -19.01 -9.72 39.76
N ASN A 389 -19.47 -10.98 39.77
CA ASN A 389 -20.34 -11.58 40.80
C ASN A 389 -21.55 -10.70 41.21
N ASN A 390 -22.09 -9.93 40.27
CA ASN A 390 -23.18 -8.99 40.51
C ASN A 390 -24.21 -9.03 39.38
N THR A 391 -25.36 -9.63 39.67
CA THR A 391 -26.48 -9.81 38.73
C THR A 391 -27.15 -8.51 38.28
N SER A 392 -26.79 -7.35 38.84
CA SER A 392 -27.24 -6.03 38.34
C SER A 392 -26.31 -5.43 37.28
N LEU A 393 -25.22 -6.12 36.93
CA LEU A 393 -24.24 -5.68 35.93
C LEU A 393 -24.05 -6.76 34.86
N PHE A 394 -23.95 -8.03 35.28
CA PHE A 394 -23.75 -9.16 34.40
C PHE A 394 -24.42 -10.42 34.97
N THR A 395 -24.98 -11.26 34.11
CA THR A 395 -25.44 -12.61 34.46
C THR A 395 -24.96 -13.61 33.42
N TYR A 396 -24.75 -14.86 33.83
CA TYR A 396 -24.43 -15.99 32.95
C TYR A 396 -25.20 -17.25 33.38
N ASP A 397 -25.93 -17.85 32.45
CA ASP A 397 -26.56 -19.15 32.60
C ASP A 397 -25.69 -20.23 31.93
N ALA A 398 -25.16 -21.15 32.74
CA ALA A 398 -24.30 -22.24 32.29
C ALA A 398 -25.05 -23.43 31.65
N GLU A 399 -26.37 -23.53 31.79
CA GLU A 399 -27.18 -24.55 31.09
C GLU A 399 -27.50 -24.09 29.66
N THR A 400 -27.83 -22.81 29.46
CA THR A 400 -28.13 -22.24 28.14
C THR A 400 -26.95 -21.51 27.48
N LYS A 401 -25.79 -21.42 28.13
CA LYS A 401 -24.61 -20.63 27.72
C LYS A 401 -24.95 -19.20 27.29
N THR A 402 -25.85 -18.57 28.03
CA THR A 402 -26.36 -17.22 27.72
C THR A 402 -25.94 -16.24 28.80
N ALA A 403 -25.26 -15.17 28.39
CA ALA A 403 -24.97 -14.01 29.22
C ALA A 403 -25.95 -12.85 28.94
N VAL A 404 -26.23 -12.05 29.97
CA VAL A 404 -26.87 -10.73 29.81
C VAL A 404 -26.03 -9.68 30.53
N CYS A 405 -25.62 -8.65 29.77
CA CYS A 405 -24.85 -7.50 30.23
C CYS A 405 -25.78 -6.29 30.37
N TYR A 406 -25.83 -5.74 31.59
CA TYR A 406 -26.68 -4.59 31.99
C TYR A 406 -25.86 -3.29 32.09
N THR A 407 -24.67 -3.27 31.48
CA THR A 407 -23.75 -2.14 31.49
C THR A 407 -22.83 -2.19 30.27
N ASN A 408 -21.96 -1.19 30.11
CA ASN A 408 -20.99 -1.16 29.00
C ASN A 408 -19.93 -2.24 29.22
N LEU A 409 -19.45 -2.86 28.13
CA LEU A 409 -18.42 -3.90 28.17
C LEU A 409 -17.18 -3.43 27.40
N TYR A 410 -16.10 -3.13 28.12
CA TYR A 410 -14.83 -2.66 27.58
C TYR A 410 -13.78 -3.78 27.62
N ILE A 411 -13.18 -4.11 26.48
CA ILE A 411 -12.00 -4.98 26.43
C ILE A 411 -10.78 -4.07 26.49
N ASN A 412 -10.00 -4.17 27.56
CA ASN A 412 -8.87 -3.28 27.75
C ASN A 412 -7.78 -3.52 26.69
N THR A 413 -6.94 -2.51 26.53
CA THR A 413 -5.76 -2.51 25.65
C THR A 413 -5.00 -3.83 25.75
N GLY A 414 -4.72 -4.44 24.60
CA GLY A 414 -3.98 -5.70 24.46
C GLY A 414 -4.63 -6.95 25.05
N SER A 415 -5.78 -6.83 25.72
CA SER A 415 -6.48 -7.94 26.38
C SER A 415 -7.35 -8.74 25.40
N GLU A 416 -7.85 -9.90 25.82
CA GLU A 416 -8.57 -10.83 24.94
C GLU A 416 -9.86 -11.38 25.55
N LEU A 417 -10.96 -11.27 24.81
CA LEU A 417 -12.27 -11.85 25.12
C LEU A 417 -12.66 -12.89 24.06
N VAL A 418 -13.01 -14.09 24.52
CA VAL A 418 -13.41 -15.25 23.72
C VAL A 418 -14.87 -15.61 24.04
N ILE A 419 -15.71 -15.62 23.01
CA ILE A 419 -17.14 -15.94 23.09
C ILE A 419 -17.39 -17.12 22.13
N GLN A 420 -17.31 -18.35 22.64
CA GLN A 420 -17.27 -19.56 21.80
C GLN A 420 -18.36 -20.60 22.15
N ASN A 421 -19.31 -20.82 21.24
CA ASN A 421 -20.55 -21.57 21.48
C ASN A 421 -21.47 -20.92 22.53
N GLU A 422 -21.56 -19.60 22.57
CA GLU A 422 -22.28 -18.83 23.60
C GLU A 422 -23.19 -17.74 23.01
N THR A 423 -24.10 -17.20 23.82
CA THR A 423 -24.89 -16.01 23.48
C THR A 423 -24.60 -14.87 24.45
N LEU A 424 -24.15 -13.72 23.95
CA LEU A 424 -24.07 -12.48 24.71
C LEU A 424 -25.26 -11.58 24.34
N LYS A 425 -25.97 -11.10 25.36
CA LYS A 425 -27.04 -10.10 25.19
C LYS A 425 -26.70 -8.80 25.91
N PHE A 426 -26.96 -7.66 25.29
CA PHE A 426 -27.03 -6.37 25.98
C PHE A 426 -28.49 -6.04 26.34
N HIS A 427 -28.69 -5.50 27.54
CA HIS A 427 -30.00 -5.03 28.02
C HIS A 427 -29.97 -3.50 28.12
N CYS A 428 -30.37 -2.82 27.04
CA CYS A 428 -30.44 -1.36 26.97
C CYS A 428 -31.82 -0.88 27.44
N ASP A 429 -31.91 0.22 28.21
CA ASP A 429 -33.18 0.91 28.48
C ASP A 429 -33.52 1.91 27.34
N SER A 430 -32.55 2.21 26.46
CA SER A 430 -32.73 3.06 25.28
C SER A 430 -31.72 2.79 24.15
N ASP A 431 -32.09 3.18 22.93
CA ASP A 431 -31.28 3.01 21.72
C ASP A 431 -29.85 3.57 21.86
N GLY A 432 -28.87 2.68 21.72
CA GLY A 432 -27.44 3.02 21.71
C GLY A 432 -26.85 3.43 23.05
N GLU A 433 -27.53 3.15 24.16
CA GLU A 433 -27.09 3.47 25.52
C GLU A 433 -25.80 2.74 25.92
N LEU A 434 -25.82 1.41 25.78
CA LEU A 434 -24.71 0.52 26.12
C LEU A 434 -23.79 0.33 24.92
N GLU A 435 -22.49 0.28 25.20
CA GLU A 435 -21.46 0.00 24.20
C GLU A 435 -20.65 -1.26 24.50
N PHE A 436 -20.27 -1.96 23.42
CA PHE A 436 -19.23 -2.99 23.41
C PHE A 436 -17.97 -2.35 22.80
N ALA A 437 -16.92 -2.21 23.59
CA ALA A 437 -15.81 -1.32 23.30
C ALA A 437 -14.44 -2.04 23.34
N PRO A 438 -13.91 -2.51 22.20
CA PRO A 438 -12.54 -3.04 22.13
C PRO A 438 -11.49 -1.93 22.02
N GLY A 439 -10.57 -1.88 23.00
CA GLY A 439 -9.43 -0.95 23.01
C GLY A 439 -8.28 -1.33 22.05
N TYR A 440 -7.21 -0.53 22.05
CA TYR A 440 -6.01 -0.73 21.22
C TYR A 440 -5.42 -2.15 21.37
N GLY A 441 -5.13 -2.81 20.25
CA GLY A 441 -4.53 -4.15 20.23
C GLY A 441 -5.38 -5.26 20.88
N ALA A 442 -6.61 -4.95 21.32
CA ALA A 442 -7.48 -5.92 21.98
C ALA A 442 -7.94 -7.00 21.00
N THR A 443 -8.09 -8.23 21.48
CA THR A 443 -8.59 -9.36 20.69
C THR A 443 -10.03 -9.68 21.08
N LEU A 444 -10.92 -9.73 20.10
CA LEU A 444 -12.30 -10.18 20.28
C LEU A 444 -12.57 -11.34 19.31
N ARG A 445 -12.80 -12.52 19.88
CA ARG A 445 -13.05 -13.78 19.17
C ARG A 445 -14.48 -14.24 19.42
N ILE A 446 -15.30 -14.30 18.37
CA ILE A 446 -16.70 -14.70 18.40
C ILE A 446 -16.85 -15.89 17.44
N GLU A 447 -17.05 -17.10 17.97
CA GLU A 447 -16.97 -18.33 17.17
C GLU A 447 -18.14 -19.28 17.51
N ASN A 448 -18.97 -19.61 16.51
CA ASN A 448 -20.25 -20.35 16.68
C ASN A 448 -21.18 -19.73 17.75
N SER A 449 -21.28 -18.39 17.76
CA SER A 449 -21.89 -17.62 18.86
C SER A 449 -22.88 -16.56 18.37
N THR A 450 -23.66 -15.99 19.29
CA THR A 450 -24.61 -14.90 18.99
C THR A 450 -24.37 -13.68 19.89
N ILE A 451 -24.20 -12.50 19.28
CA ILE A 451 -24.19 -11.21 19.97
C ILE A 451 -25.46 -10.46 19.58
N THR A 452 -26.27 -10.03 20.55
CA THR A 452 -27.57 -9.37 20.29
C THR A 452 -27.97 -8.46 21.47
N THR A 453 -29.13 -7.83 21.41
CA THR A 453 -29.87 -7.37 22.59
C THR A 453 -30.93 -8.39 23.01
N ASP A 454 -31.47 -8.26 24.24
CA ASP A 454 -32.61 -9.06 24.72
C ASP A 454 -33.98 -8.37 24.54
N ASN A 455 -33.98 -7.08 24.17
CA ASN A 455 -35.14 -6.23 23.90
C ASN A 455 -34.99 -5.49 22.56
N GLU A 456 -35.95 -4.60 22.22
CA GLU A 456 -35.97 -3.87 20.94
C GLU A 456 -34.82 -2.87 20.72
N TYR A 457 -34.27 -2.27 21.78
CA TYR A 457 -33.24 -1.24 21.68
C TYR A 457 -31.89 -1.81 21.28
N TYR A 458 -31.11 -1.10 20.46
CA TYR A 458 -29.79 -1.57 20.03
C TYR A 458 -28.65 -1.18 20.99
N PHE A 459 -27.54 -1.92 20.92
CA PHE A 459 -26.25 -1.52 21.51
C PHE A 459 -25.32 -0.92 20.45
N VAL A 460 -24.27 -0.19 20.83
CA VAL A 460 -23.26 0.32 19.88
C VAL A 460 -21.92 -0.38 20.00
N TRP A 461 -21.21 -0.50 18.88
CA TRP A 461 -19.79 -0.80 18.91
C TRP A 461 -19.01 0.49 19.14
N ASN A 462 -18.00 0.46 20.02
CA ASN A 462 -17.09 1.58 20.28
C ASN A 462 -15.64 1.08 20.28
N PHE A 463 -15.16 0.66 19.10
CA PHE A 463 -13.73 0.38 18.91
C PHE A 463 -12.91 1.67 19.11
N ALA A 464 -11.66 1.53 19.57
CA ALA A 464 -10.71 2.64 19.57
C ALA A 464 -10.53 3.19 18.13
N GLY A 465 -10.55 4.52 17.98
CA GLY A 465 -10.81 5.15 16.68
C GLY A 465 -10.65 6.67 16.68
N PRO A 466 -10.33 7.31 15.54
CA PRO A 466 -10.21 8.77 15.41
C PRO A 466 -11.49 9.55 15.75
N THR A 467 -12.65 8.88 15.73
CA THR A 467 -13.95 9.48 16.06
C THR A 467 -14.37 9.26 17.51
N THR A 468 -13.70 8.39 18.27
CA THR A 468 -14.14 7.90 19.58
C THR A 468 -13.12 8.22 20.67
N HIS A 469 -12.18 7.30 20.93
CA HIS A 469 -11.12 7.41 21.93
C HIS A 469 -9.79 6.94 21.34
N LEU A 470 -8.65 7.43 21.87
CA LEU A 470 -7.32 7.13 21.33
C LEU A 470 -7.07 5.62 21.23
N GLY A 471 -6.51 5.25 20.08
CA GLY A 471 -5.96 3.96 19.74
C GLY A 471 -4.52 3.75 20.21
N TYR A 472 -3.98 4.60 21.09
CA TYR A 472 -2.67 4.35 21.71
C TYR A 472 -2.61 4.98 23.11
N PRO A 473 -2.65 4.18 24.19
CA PRO A 473 -2.82 4.73 25.54
C PRO A 473 -1.55 5.32 26.15
N ILE A 474 -0.35 4.98 25.68
CA ILE A 474 0.91 5.43 26.31
C ILE A 474 1.06 6.96 26.28
N THR A 475 0.63 7.63 25.20
CA THR A 475 0.67 9.10 25.12
C THR A 475 -0.26 9.75 26.16
N LEU A 476 -1.43 9.18 26.43
CA LEU A 476 -2.35 9.68 27.46
C LEU A 476 -1.76 9.64 28.87
N TYR A 477 -1.14 8.53 29.26
CA TYR A 477 -0.63 8.35 30.62
C TYR A 477 0.55 9.26 30.97
N TYR A 478 1.32 9.75 29.97
CA TYR A 478 2.54 10.52 30.19
C TYR A 478 2.54 11.98 29.67
N ALA A 479 1.60 12.38 28.80
CA ALA A 479 1.62 13.73 28.22
C ALA A 479 1.21 14.87 29.18
N LEU A 480 0.55 14.56 30.30
CA LEU A 480 0.04 15.57 31.23
C LEU A 480 0.90 15.66 32.51
N PRO A 481 1.55 16.80 32.85
CA PRO A 481 1.38 18.15 32.29
C PRO A 481 2.70 18.78 31.76
N TYR A 482 3.35 18.20 30.75
CA TYR A 482 4.62 18.74 30.20
C TYR A 482 4.50 19.33 28.78
N ASN A 483 5.04 20.54 28.63
CA ASN A 483 4.83 21.36 27.43
C ASN A 483 5.77 21.00 26.27
N LYS A 484 5.22 20.49 25.15
CA LYS A 484 5.46 21.02 23.79
C LYS A 484 4.54 20.39 22.73
N ARG A 485 4.20 21.18 21.71
CA ARG A 485 3.41 20.75 20.55
C ARG A 485 4.16 19.74 19.69
N TYR A 486 3.77 18.47 19.76
CA TYR A 486 3.68 17.61 18.58
C TYR A 486 2.32 16.94 18.61
N GLY A 487 1.58 17.01 17.50
CA GLY A 487 0.23 16.44 17.42
C GLY A 487 0.27 14.94 17.15
N PRO A 488 -0.84 14.23 17.37
CA PRO A 488 -0.89 12.77 17.43
C PRO A 488 -0.64 12.10 16.08
N MET A 489 0.15 11.02 16.08
CA MET A 489 0.52 10.19 14.93
C MET A 489 -0.64 9.28 14.49
N THR A 490 -0.45 8.52 13.40
CA THR A 490 -1.52 7.70 12.81
C THR A 490 -1.89 6.50 13.70
N LEU A 491 -0.88 5.83 14.28
CA LEU A 491 -1.03 4.81 15.33
C LEU A 491 -1.94 5.27 16.48
N GLU A 492 -1.84 6.53 16.88
CA GLU A 492 -2.53 7.04 18.06
C GLU A 492 -4.06 6.96 17.97
N TRP A 493 -4.61 6.73 16.78
CA TRP A 493 -6.06 6.73 16.55
C TRP A 493 -6.67 5.38 16.19
N SER A 494 -5.88 4.35 15.92
CA SER A 494 -6.41 3.11 15.33
C SER A 494 -6.69 2.00 16.34
N TYR A 495 -7.64 1.12 16.02
CA TYR A 495 -7.91 -0.07 16.83
C TYR A 495 -6.71 -1.01 16.87
N TYR A 496 -6.08 -1.28 15.71
CA TYR A 496 -4.91 -2.16 15.56
C TYR A 496 -5.02 -3.54 16.23
N GLY A 497 -6.25 -3.96 16.58
CA GLY A 497 -6.52 -5.21 17.27
C GLY A 497 -6.85 -6.37 16.34
N ARG A 498 -7.40 -7.44 16.92
CA ARG A 498 -7.81 -8.66 16.21
C ARG A 498 -9.30 -8.89 16.40
N PHE A 499 -10.10 -8.63 15.36
CA PHE A 499 -11.55 -8.89 15.37
C PHE A 499 -11.87 -10.11 14.51
N ILE A 500 -12.26 -11.21 15.17
CA ILE A 500 -12.41 -12.53 14.56
C ILE A 500 -13.85 -13.02 14.83
N VAL A 501 -14.63 -13.22 13.77
CA VAL A 501 -16.04 -13.62 13.86
C VAL A 501 -16.31 -14.76 12.89
N LYS A 502 -16.67 -15.95 13.40
CA LYS A 502 -16.83 -17.16 12.57
C LYS A 502 -18.12 -17.89 12.90
N ASP A 503 -18.86 -18.29 11.86
CA ASP A 503 -20.06 -19.14 11.96
C ASP A 503 -21.10 -18.57 12.94
N SER A 504 -21.20 -17.23 13.01
CA SER A 504 -21.84 -16.50 14.10
C SER A 504 -22.91 -15.51 13.65
N VAL A 505 -23.66 -14.97 14.61
CA VAL A 505 -24.67 -13.92 14.39
C VAL A 505 -24.34 -12.70 15.24
N ILE A 506 -24.29 -11.52 14.60
CA ILE A 506 -24.29 -10.21 15.26
C ILE A 506 -25.61 -9.53 14.89
N ASN A 507 -26.41 -9.15 15.89
CA ASN A 507 -27.76 -8.64 15.67
C ASN A 507 -28.07 -7.39 16.51
N ASN A 508 -28.89 -6.48 15.98
CA ASN A 508 -29.38 -5.27 16.64
C ASN A 508 -28.28 -4.41 17.27
N SER A 509 -27.35 -3.95 16.43
CA SER A 509 -26.25 -3.09 16.83
C SER A 509 -26.06 -1.91 15.87
N GLY A 510 -25.31 -0.89 16.28
CA GLY A 510 -24.92 0.22 15.40
C GLY A 510 -23.44 0.58 15.54
N TYR A 511 -22.94 1.41 14.62
CA TYR A 511 -21.57 1.95 14.64
C TYR A 511 -20.44 0.91 14.57
N LEU A 512 -20.58 -0.15 13.76
CA LEU A 512 -19.50 -1.14 13.57
C LEU A 512 -18.40 -0.57 12.65
N TYR A 513 -17.67 0.41 13.18
CA TYR A 513 -16.53 1.07 12.57
C TYR A 513 -15.22 0.47 13.10
N ILE A 514 -14.34 0.06 12.20
CA ILE A 514 -13.07 -0.59 12.49
C ILE A 514 -11.95 0.18 11.77
N ASP A 515 -11.09 0.87 12.52
CA ASP A 515 -9.91 1.55 11.97
C ASP A 515 -8.65 0.70 12.08
N SER A 516 -8.08 0.37 10.93
CA SER A 516 -6.77 -0.25 10.73
C SER A 516 -6.55 -1.46 11.65
N PRO A 517 -7.40 -2.49 11.59
CA PRO A 517 -7.26 -3.72 12.37
C PRO A 517 -5.99 -4.46 11.93
N TYR A 518 -5.27 -5.07 12.88
CA TYR A 518 -4.11 -5.90 12.55
C TYR A 518 -4.56 -7.27 11.99
N GLU A 519 -5.64 -7.83 12.54
CA GLU A 519 -6.41 -8.92 11.91
C GLU A 519 -7.91 -8.60 11.90
N LEU A 520 -8.55 -8.77 10.74
CA LEU A 520 -10.00 -8.75 10.59
C LEU A 520 -10.43 -10.01 9.84
N ASN A 521 -11.13 -10.92 10.50
CA ASN A 521 -11.47 -12.23 9.93
C ASN A 521 -12.94 -12.55 10.23
N ILE A 522 -13.84 -12.16 9.32
CA ILE A 522 -15.29 -12.38 9.40
C ILE A 522 -15.71 -13.42 8.35
N THR A 523 -16.12 -14.61 8.81
CA THR A 523 -16.48 -15.73 7.93
C THR A 523 -17.81 -16.38 8.30
N ASN A 524 -18.61 -16.80 7.31
CA ASN A 524 -19.88 -17.54 7.51
C ASN A 524 -20.86 -16.86 8.48
N THR A 525 -20.93 -15.53 8.46
CA THR A 525 -21.51 -14.73 9.55
C THR A 525 -22.70 -13.89 9.07
N GLN A 526 -23.71 -13.72 9.94
CA GLN A 526 -24.86 -12.84 9.71
C GLN A 526 -24.73 -11.59 10.58
N ILE A 527 -24.79 -10.41 9.97
CA ILE A 527 -24.74 -9.10 10.64
C ILE A 527 -26.07 -8.38 10.34
N THR A 528 -27.05 -8.53 11.25
CA THR A 528 -28.46 -8.23 10.99
C THR A 528 -29.04 -7.12 11.86
N ASN A 529 -30.07 -6.46 11.36
CA ASN A 529 -30.70 -5.31 12.02
C ASN A 529 -29.67 -4.23 12.41
N LEU A 530 -28.74 -3.95 11.50
CA LEU A 530 -27.64 -3.00 11.70
C LEU A 530 -28.14 -1.55 11.54
N HIS A 531 -27.82 -0.68 12.49
CA HIS A 531 -28.27 0.72 12.53
C HIS A 531 -27.17 1.66 12.04
N GLU A 532 -27.50 2.58 11.13
CA GLU A 532 -26.57 3.56 10.55
C GLU A 532 -26.59 4.87 11.36
N ILE A 533 -25.69 4.98 12.34
CA ILE A 533 -25.71 6.03 13.39
C ILE A 533 -24.35 6.73 13.50
N ASP A 534 -24.26 7.88 14.18
CA ASP A 534 -22.96 8.52 14.47
C ASP A 534 -22.80 8.82 15.96
N ILE A 535 -21.96 8.03 16.65
CA ILE A 535 -21.57 8.29 18.05
C ILE A 535 -20.30 9.15 18.16
N GLY A 536 -19.67 9.53 17.05
CA GLY A 536 -18.36 10.17 17.06
C GLY A 536 -18.35 11.58 17.68
N ASP A 537 -17.24 11.95 18.33
CA ASP A 537 -16.95 13.34 18.63
C ASP A 537 -16.20 14.02 17.47
N TYR A 538 -16.54 15.29 17.24
CA TYR A 538 -15.94 16.14 16.21
C TYR A 538 -15.60 17.54 16.76
N THR A 539 -15.16 17.62 18.03
CA THR A 539 -14.58 18.80 18.64
C THR A 539 -13.06 18.82 18.42
N PHE A 540 -12.51 20.00 18.13
CA PHE A 540 -11.11 20.16 17.70
C PHE A 540 -10.36 21.14 18.59
N CYS A 541 -9.09 20.83 18.86
CA CYS A 541 -8.19 21.77 19.52
C CYS A 541 -7.83 22.94 18.59
N ALA A 542 -7.39 24.06 19.17
CA ALA A 542 -6.81 25.14 18.37
C ALA A 542 -5.47 24.67 17.76
N ASP A 543 -5.37 24.76 16.43
CA ASP A 543 -4.32 24.19 15.57
C ASP A 543 -4.27 22.64 15.49
N ASP A 544 -5.40 21.95 15.70
CA ASP A 544 -5.50 20.49 15.62
C ASP A 544 -5.25 19.94 14.19
N PRO A 545 -4.17 19.15 13.96
CA PRO A 545 -3.86 18.60 12.64
C PRO A 545 -4.81 17.47 12.22
N THR A 546 -5.58 16.88 13.14
CA THR A 546 -6.53 15.79 12.88
C THR A 546 -7.89 16.30 12.38
N GLN A 547 -8.14 17.62 12.41
CA GLN A 547 -9.44 18.18 12.04
C GLN A 547 -9.94 17.70 10.67
N ILE A 548 -9.05 17.59 9.68
CA ILE A 548 -9.39 17.12 8.33
C ILE A 548 -9.80 15.64 8.35
N ILE A 549 -9.01 14.80 9.02
CA ILE A 549 -9.20 13.35 9.21
C ILE A 549 -10.57 13.08 9.86
N ARG A 550 -10.76 13.63 11.05
CA ARG A 550 -11.98 13.43 11.86
C ARG A 550 -13.22 14.02 11.19
N THR A 551 -13.11 15.15 10.48
CA THR A 551 -14.25 15.71 9.72
C THR A 551 -14.65 14.84 8.52
N ALA A 552 -13.70 14.18 7.84
CA ALA A 552 -13.99 13.29 6.71
C ALA A 552 -14.72 11.98 7.12
N LEU A 553 -14.68 11.64 8.40
CA LEU A 553 -15.38 10.50 9.00
C LEU A 553 -16.74 10.86 9.60
N LYS A 554 -17.19 12.11 9.49
CA LYS A 554 -18.46 12.54 10.07
C LYS A 554 -19.65 12.05 9.26
N GLY A 555 -20.61 11.40 9.92
CA GLY A 555 -21.80 10.82 9.30
C GLY A 555 -22.18 9.47 9.90
N GLY A 556 -23.38 9.00 9.56
CA GLY A 556 -23.89 7.70 9.97
C GLY A 556 -22.97 6.56 9.52
N LYS A 557 -22.78 5.56 10.39
CA LYS A 557 -21.93 4.39 10.16
C LYS A 557 -22.71 3.14 10.52
N SER A 558 -22.79 2.21 9.57
CA SER A 558 -23.33 0.87 9.81
C SER A 558 -22.16 -0.11 10.00
N PHE A 559 -21.52 -0.53 8.90
CA PHE A 559 -20.28 -1.31 8.86
C PHE A 559 -19.22 -0.54 8.05
N PHE A 560 -18.16 -0.06 8.71
CA PHE A 560 -17.13 0.80 8.10
C PHE A 560 -15.74 0.19 8.34
N ILE A 561 -14.96 0.00 7.28
CA ILE A 561 -13.54 -0.38 7.36
C ILE A 561 -12.67 0.78 6.89
N GLN A 562 -11.69 1.16 7.71
CA GLN A 562 -10.61 2.08 7.35
C GLN A 562 -9.26 1.36 7.43
N THR A 563 -8.31 1.72 6.56
CA THR A 563 -6.92 1.25 6.65
C THR A 563 -5.93 2.38 6.33
N ASP A 564 -5.10 2.74 7.31
CA ASP A 564 -4.18 3.89 7.28
C ASP A 564 -2.72 3.47 6.93
N ASP A 565 -1.70 4.15 7.46
CA ASP A 565 -0.27 3.86 7.24
C ASP A 565 0.21 2.54 7.89
N LEU A 566 -0.65 1.81 8.63
CA LEU A 566 -0.28 0.69 9.50
C LEU A 566 -0.09 -0.67 8.77
N ASN A 567 0.60 -1.62 9.42
CA ASN A 567 0.68 -3.01 8.96
C ASN A 567 -0.65 -3.73 9.18
N ILE A 568 -1.12 -4.52 8.21
CA ILE A 568 -2.27 -5.43 8.37
C ILE A 568 -1.79 -6.84 8.04
N LYS A 569 -1.98 -7.79 8.96
CA LYS A 569 -1.55 -9.19 8.77
C LYS A 569 -2.56 -9.98 7.94
N ASP A 570 -3.84 -9.83 8.27
CA ASP A 570 -4.93 -10.55 7.61
C ASP A 570 -6.22 -9.72 7.54
N LEU A 571 -6.92 -9.79 6.40
CA LEU A 571 -8.21 -9.13 6.18
C LEU A 571 -9.09 -10.03 5.30
N VAL A 572 -9.98 -10.79 5.94
CA VAL A 572 -10.91 -11.73 5.31
C VAL A 572 -12.35 -11.33 5.65
N LEU A 573 -13.14 -11.05 4.61
CA LEU A 573 -14.59 -11.08 4.66
C LEU A 573 -15.04 -12.12 3.63
N ASP A 574 -15.59 -13.25 4.09
CA ASP A 574 -16.02 -14.37 3.23
C ASP A 574 -17.37 -14.93 3.71
N ASN A 575 -18.36 -15.00 2.82
CA ASN A 575 -19.71 -15.53 3.11
C ASN A 575 -20.39 -14.78 4.28
N VAL A 576 -20.62 -13.47 4.09
CA VAL A 576 -21.20 -12.59 5.11
C VAL A 576 -22.51 -11.98 4.61
N THR A 577 -23.60 -12.13 5.37
CA THR A 577 -24.90 -11.51 5.05
C THR A 577 -25.13 -10.29 5.94
N PHE A 578 -25.45 -9.14 5.33
CA PHE A 578 -25.78 -7.90 6.01
C PHE A 578 -27.25 -7.55 5.84
N THR A 579 -27.94 -7.14 6.92
CA THR A 579 -29.25 -6.49 6.83
C THR A 579 -29.33 -5.26 7.73
N GLY A 580 -29.85 -4.17 7.18
CA GLY A 580 -30.08 -2.93 7.92
C GLY A 580 -31.42 -2.93 8.63
N ALA A 581 -31.47 -2.26 9.80
CA ALA A 581 -32.73 -1.88 10.44
C ALA A 581 -33.51 -0.88 9.55
N GLU A 582 -32.78 0.02 8.89
CA GLU A 582 -33.28 0.85 7.78
C GLU A 582 -32.66 0.41 6.45
N ASN A 583 -33.27 0.80 5.33
CA ASN A 583 -32.82 0.42 3.99
C ASN A 583 -32.89 1.61 3.00
N PRO A 584 -31.92 1.77 2.08
CA PRO A 584 -30.76 0.91 1.87
C PRO A 584 -29.68 1.10 2.94
N LEU A 585 -29.10 -0.02 3.40
CA LEU A 585 -27.95 -0.03 4.30
C LEU A 585 -26.67 0.35 3.53
N ASN A 586 -25.80 1.21 4.08
CA ASN A 586 -24.54 1.57 3.43
C ASN A 586 -23.33 1.03 4.22
N ILE A 587 -22.51 0.18 3.59
CA ILE A 587 -21.21 -0.23 4.15
C ILE A 587 -20.09 0.51 3.42
N THR A 588 -19.07 0.97 4.15
CA THR A 588 -18.11 1.96 3.62
C THR A 588 -16.66 1.55 3.79
N PHE A 589 -15.87 1.77 2.73
CA PHE A 589 -14.45 1.45 2.67
C PHE A 589 -13.61 2.73 2.51
N TYR A 590 -12.83 3.04 3.54
CA TYR A 590 -11.79 4.08 3.58
C TYR A 590 -10.41 3.40 3.49
N VAL A 591 -10.19 2.57 2.47
CA VAL A 591 -9.04 1.66 2.42
C VAL A 591 -7.84 2.24 1.67
N ASN A 592 -6.65 1.80 2.06
CA ASN A 592 -5.42 1.75 1.26
C ASN A 592 -4.86 3.08 0.71
N ALA A 593 -3.91 3.64 1.45
CA ALA A 593 -2.99 4.65 0.92
C ALA A 593 -1.60 4.10 0.49
N HIS A 594 -1.37 2.78 0.58
CA HIS A 594 -0.02 2.19 0.52
C HIS A 594 0.17 1.03 -0.48
N ARG A 595 -0.77 0.84 -1.41
CA ARG A 595 -0.75 -0.15 -2.53
C ARG A 595 -1.08 -1.59 -2.11
N ASP A 596 -1.79 -1.77 -1.00
CA ASP A 596 -2.53 -2.99 -0.70
C ASP A 596 -3.67 -3.19 -1.71
N LYS A 597 -4.21 -4.40 -1.78
CA LYS A 597 -5.34 -4.77 -2.64
C LYS A 597 -6.23 -5.78 -1.93
N ILE A 598 -7.49 -5.41 -1.72
CA ILE A 598 -8.44 -6.16 -0.89
C ILE A 598 -9.56 -6.71 -1.77
N ASN A 599 -9.72 -8.04 -1.78
CA ASN A 599 -10.95 -8.70 -2.23
C ASN A 599 -11.83 -9.02 -1.00
N ILE A 600 -13.14 -8.84 -1.13
CA ILE A 600 -14.15 -9.43 -0.24
C ILE A 600 -15.00 -10.42 -1.03
N TYR A 601 -15.42 -11.51 -0.37
CA TYR A 601 -15.97 -12.70 -1.03
C TYR A 601 -17.37 -13.03 -0.53
N ASN A 602 -18.27 -13.38 -1.44
CA ASN A 602 -19.59 -13.96 -1.13
C ASN A 602 -20.46 -13.09 -0.20
N ILE A 603 -20.36 -11.76 -0.32
CA ILE A 603 -21.07 -10.82 0.57
C ILE A 603 -22.48 -10.54 0.03
N ASN A 604 -23.50 -10.66 0.88
CA ASN A 604 -24.90 -10.42 0.54
C ASN A 604 -25.47 -9.23 1.34
N LEU A 605 -25.59 -8.07 0.70
CA LEU A 605 -26.19 -6.85 1.27
C LEU A 605 -27.69 -6.71 0.96
N GLN A 606 -28.28 -7.67 0.24
CA GLN A 606 -29.63 -7.55 -0.31
C GLN A 606 -29.78 -6.28 -1.17
N ASN A 607 -30.45 -5.24 -0.65
CA ASN A 607 -30.68 -3.96 -1.32
C ASN A 607 -29.75 -2.83 -0.79
N GLY A 608 -28.71 -3.16 0.00
CA GLY A 608 -27.72 -2.20 0.50
C GLY A 608 -26.67 -1.79 -0.54
N ASN A 609 -25.94 -0.72 -0.25
CA ASN A 609 -24.92 -0.13 -1.12
C ASN A 609 -23.50 -0.38 -0.60
N ILE A 610 -22.54 -0.50 -1.52
CA ILE A 610 -21.11 -0.41 -1.24
C ILE A 610 -20.66 1.04 -1.43
N ILE A 611 -20.03 1.66 -0.43
CA ILE A 611 -19.43 3.00 -0.56
C ILE A 611 -17.91 2.92 -0.58
N ILE A 612 -17.28 3.51 -1.61
CA ILE A 612 -15.83 3.68 -1.71
C ILE A 612 -15.47 5.16 -1.47
N GLU A 613 -14.84 5.42 -0.33
CA GLU A 613 -14.43 6.75 0.11
C GLU A 613 -12.93 7.02 -0.09
N ASN A 614 -12.52 8.26 0.18
CA ASN A 614 -11.15 8.72 0.13
C ASN A 614 -10.33 8.10 1.28
N PRO A 615 -9.15 7.51 1.03
CA PRO A 615 -8.25 7.09 2.10
C PRO A 615 -7.74 8.33 2.87
N ILE A 616 -7.52 8.16 4.17
CA ILE A 616 -7.24 9.27 5.10
C ILE A 616 -5.74 9.34 5.49
N ALA A 617 -5.01 8.24 5.31
CA ALA A 617 -3.56 8.17 5.38
C ALA A 617 -2.84 9.14 4.42
N GLN A 618 -1.66 9.62 4.82
CA GLN A 618 -0.84 10.61 4.09
C GLN A 618 -1.51 11.95 3.69
N THR A 619 -2.72 12.25 4.18
CA THR A 619 -3.46 13.47 3.82
C THR A 619 -2.95 14.72 4.56
N THR A 620 -2.51 14.56 5.81
CA THR A 620 -2.09 15.68 6.69
C THR A 620 -0.58 15.73 6.96
N ARG A 621 0.14 14.61 6.87
CA ARG A 621 1.56 14.45 7.26
C ARG A 621 2.47 14.01 6.10
N GLN A 622 3.76 13.75 6.39
CA GLN A 622 4.76 13.39 5.40
C GLN A 622 4.42 12.07 4.69
N SER A 623 4.47 12.05 3.36
CA SER A 623 4.33 10.80 2.58
C SER A 623 5.65 10.02 2.65
N HIS A 624 5.70 8.93 3.44
CA HIS A 624 6.89 8.07 3.59
C HIS A 624 7.07 7.12 2.39
N THR A 625 7.00 7.63 1.15
CA THR A 625 7.29 6.87 -0.08
C THR A 625 8.79 6.61 -0.24
N CYS A 626 9.34 5.77 0.64
CA CYS A 626 10.73 5.32 0.72
C CYS A 626 11.08 4.14 -0.22
N TYR A 627 10.11 3.68 -1.01
CA TYR A 627 10.22 2.60 -2.00
C TYR A 627 11.27 2.94 -3.09
N VAL A 628 12.42 2.26 -3.13
CA VAL A 628 13.46 2.45 -4.16
C VAL A 628 13.71 1.15 -4.92
N GLY A 629 12.78 0.86 -5.85
CA GLY A 629 12.68 -0.43 -6.54
C GLY A 629 11.65 -1.30 -5.83
N GLY A 630 10.58 -1.67 -6.54
CA GLY A 630 9.47 -2.41 -5.95
C GLY A 630 9.79 -3.87 -5.72
N SER A 631 9.25 -4.44 -4.63
CA SER A 631 9.25 -5.89 -4.42
C SER A 631 8.64 -6.60 -5.62
N SER A 632 9.21 -7.75 -5.98
CA SER A 632 8.72 -8.60 -7.05
C SER A 632 7.88 -9.73 -6.48
N ASN A 633 6.57 -9.72 -6.75
CA ASN A 633 5.73 -10.91 -6.59
C ASN A 633 5.51 -11.58 -7.97
N VAL A 634 4.55 -12.48 -8.06
CA VAL A 634 4.18 -13.18 -9.31
C VAL A 634 3.74 -12.25 -10.46
N TRP A 635 3.31 -11.02 -10.17
CA TRP A 635 3.01 -9.99 -11.16
C TRP A 635 4.26 -9.19 -11.61
N GLY A 636 5.43 -9.43 -11.02
CA GLY A 636 6.65 -8.63 -11.21
C GLY A 636 6.78 -7.51 -10.17
N SER A 637 7.56 -6.46 -10.49
CA SER A 637 7.85 -5.35 -9.56
C SER A 637 6.67 -4.39 -9.36
N VAL A 638 5.85 -4.61 -8.33
CA VAL A 638 4.58 -3.87 -8.11
C VAL A 638 4.79 -2.43 -7.57
N TYR A 639 5.83 -2.23 -6.76
CA TYR A 639 5.97 -1.03 -5.91
C TYR A 639 7.03 -0.03 -6.39
N LEU A 640 6.88 0.54 -7.59
CA LEU A 640 7.66 1.71 -8.02
C LEU A 640 7.53 2.88 -7.03
N TRP A 641 8.50 3.80 -7.00
CA TRP A 641 8.48 4.96 -6.09
C TRP A 641 7.28 5.90 -6.29
N LYS A 642 6.58 5.77 -7.42
CA LYS A 642 5.32 6.48 -7.74
C LYS A 642 4.04 5.63 -7.69
N SER A 643 4.11 4.31 -7.46
CA SER A 643 2.91 3.45 -7.40
C SER A 643 1.90 3.97 -6.36
N TYR A 644 0.63 3.68 -6.61
CA TYR A 644 -0.46 4.61 -6.35
C TYR A 644 -1.07 4.55 -4.95
N ILE A 645 -1.71 5.65 -4.55
CA ILE A 645 -2.55 5.79 -3.36
C ILE A 645 -3.99 5.57 -3.84
N THR A 646 -4.67 4.52 -3.40
CA THR A 646 -5.88 4.01 -4.08
C THR A 646 -6.84 3.26 -3.15
N SER A 647 -8.00 3.86 -2.85
CA SER A 647 -9.10 3.11 -2.21
C SER A 647 -9.79 2.25 -3.26
N GLU A 648 -9.42 0.98 -3.31
CA GLU A 648 -9.86 0.00 -4.31
C GLU A 648 -10.20 -1.32 -3.63
N VAL A 649 -11.41 -1.84 -3.91
CA VAL A 649 -11.93 -3.11 -3.38
C VAL A 649 -12.45 -3.99 -4.52
N GLY A 650 -12.09 -5.28 -4.51
CA GLY A 650 -12.71 -6.31 -5.34
C GLY A 650 -13.91 -6.96 -4.64
N LEU A 651 -15.01 -7.10 -5.37
CA LEU A 651 -16.30 -7.61 -4.89
C LEU A 651 -16.57 -8.96 -5.56
N VAL A 652 -16.05 -10.05 -4.99
CA VAL A 652 -16.10 -11.39 -5.59
C VAL A 652 -17.40 -12.09 -5.19
N ASN A 653 -18.23 -12.45 -6.18
CA ASN A 653 -19.53 -13.09 -5.99
C ASN A 653 -20.42 -12.35 -4.97
N CYS A 654 -20.38 -11.02 -4.97
CA CYS A 654 -21.13 -10.17 -4.05
C CYS A 654 -22.48 -9.71 -4.64
N LYS A 655 -23.43 -9.40 -3.76
CA LYS A 655 -24.82 -9.02 -4.08
C LYS A 655 -25.21 -7.76 -3.32
N PHE A 656 -25.54 -6.70 -4.06
CA PHE A 656 -25.76 -5.33 -3.57
C PHE A 656 -26.63 -4.54 -4.57
N ASN A 657 -27.10 -3.36 -4.19
CA ASN A 657 -27.93 -2.48 -5.02
C ASN A 657 -27.11 -1.51 -5.91
N ASP A 658 -26.14 -0.79 -5.35
CA ASP A 658 -25.20 0.03 -6.12
C ASP A 658 -23.83 0.19 -5.41
N ILE A 659 -22.84 0.59 -6.19
CA ILE A 659 -21.51 1.02 -5.75
C ILE A 659 -21.43 2.55 -5.83
N ILE A 660 -21.42 3.22 -4.69
CA ILE A 660 -21.30 4.67 -4.58
C ILE A 660 -19.82 5.03 -4.44
N ILE A 661 -19.28 5.83 -5.37
CA ILE A 661 -17.92 6.36 -5.28
C ILE A 661 -18.01 7.87 -5.09
N THR A 662 -17.50 8.39 -3.98
CA THR A 662 -17.59 9.81 -3.67
C THR A 662 -16.86 10.65 -4.75
N PRO A 663 -17.51 11.62 -5.40
CA PRO A 663 -16.97 12.28 -6.60
C PRO A 663 -15.84 13.29 -6.33
N VAL A 664 -15.53 13.58 -5.07
CA VAL A 664 -14.42 14.47 -4.69
C VAL A 664 -13.09 13.86 -5.13
N VAL A 665 -12.32 14.57 -5.96
CA VAL A 665 -10.93 14.22 -6.24
C VAL A 665 -10.07 14.68 -5.06
N HIS A 666 -9.50 13.72 -4.33
CA HIS A 666 -8.59 13.98 -3.22
C HIS A 666 -7.14 13.96 -3.69
N THR A 667 -6.25 14.69 -2.99
CA THR A 667 -4.81 14.69 -3.25
C THR A 667 -4.02 14.46 -1.98
N ASP A 668 -2.96 13.64 -2.06
CA ASP A 668 -2.04 13.41 -0.94
C ASP A 668 -1.19 14.65 -0.59
N LYS A 669 -0.34 14.53 0.44
CA LYS A 669 0.60 15.61 0.82
C LYS A 669 1.53 16.08 -0.29
N ALA A 670 1.79 15.26 -1.31
CA ALA A 670 2.63 15.60 -2.46
C ALA A 670 1.84 16.22 -3.63
N GLY A 671 0.52 16.40 -3.50
CA GLY A 671 -0.35 16.93 -4.54
C GLY A 671 -0.70 15.93 -5.65
N ARG A 672 -0.52 14.63 -5.41
CA ARG A 672 -0.88 13.53 -6.32
C ARG A 672 -2.35 13.18 -6.14
N ASN A 673 -3.10 13.11 -7.24
CA ASN A 673 -4.49 12.62 -7.21
C ASN A 673 -4.55 11.18 -6.65
N VAL A 674 -5.51 10.95 -5.77
CA VAL A 674 -5.83 9.65 -5.19
C VAL A 674 -6.95 9.00 -6.00
N ASN A 675 -6.76 7.76 -6.43
CA ASN A 675 -7.80 7.05 -7.20
C ASN A 675 -8.78 6.32 -6.27
N LYS A 676 -10.00 6.08 -6.76
CA LYS A 676 -11.02 5.27 -6.09
C LYS A 676 -11.68 4.33 -7.08
N SER A 677 -11.89 3.08 -6.68
CA SER A 677 -12.50 2.06 -7.53
C SER A 677 -13.25 0.99 -6.72
N ALA A 678 -14.19 0.32 -7.37
CA ALA A 678 -14.54 -1.06 -7.04
C ALA A 678 -14.56 -1.92 -8.31
N LEU A 679 -14.27 -3.21 -8.17
CA LEU A 679 -14.31 -4.18 -9.27
C LEU A 679 -15.27 -5.31 -8.91
N VAL A 680 -16.31 -5.51 -9.72
CA VAL A 680 -17.28 -6.60 -9.54
C VAL A 680 -16.72 -7.84 -10.22
N LYS A 681 -16.74 -8.99 -9.55
CA LYS A 681 -16.10 -10.22 -10.04
C LYS A 681 -16.97 -11.44 -9.77
N TYR A 682 -16.89 -12.46 -10.63
CA TYR A 682 -17.62 -13.71 -10.50
C TYR A 682 -16.71 -14.93 -10.69
N TYR A 683 -17.12 -16.05 -10.12
CA TYR A 683 -16.49 -17.35 -10.33
C TYR A 683 -16.87 -17.89 -11.71
N LEU A 684 -15.89 -18.11 -12.58
CA LEU A 684 -16.10 -18.77 -13.86
C LEU A 684 -16.16 -20.28 -13.65
N ASP A 685 -17.15 -20.93 -14.24
CA ASP A 685 -17.19 -22.38 -14.42
C ASP A 685 -17.07 -22.71 -15.92
N VAL A 686 -16.11 -23.56 -16.27
CA VAL A 686 -15.93 -24.09 -17.64
C VAL A 686 -15.98 -25.61 -17.61
N LYS A 687 -16.91 -26.21 -18.35
CA LYS A 687 -17.00 -27.65 -18.57
C LYS A 687 -16.40 -28.02 -19.92
N VAL A 688 -15.53 -29.03 -19.98
CA VAL A 688 -14.98 -29.56 -21.22
C VAL A 688 -15.59 -30.93 -21.52
N VAL A 689 -16.08 -31.11 -22.75
CA VAL A 689 -16.78 -32.33 -23.21
C VAL A 689 -16.29 -32.83 -24.56
N ASP A 690 -16.50 -34.11 -24.83
CA ASP A 690 -16.19 -34.78 -26.10
C ASP A 690 -17.31 -34.62 -27.16
N ALA A 691 -17.14 -35.21 -28.35
CA ALA A 691 -18.15 -35.21 -29.41
C ALA A 691 -19.54 -35.76 -29.03
N ASN A 692 -19.67 -36.54 -27.95
CA ASN A 692 -20.90 -37.13 -27.45
C ASN A 692 -21.54 -36.30 -26.31
N GLY A 693 -20.80 -35.35 -25.73
CA GLY A 693 -21.18 -34.60 -24.53
C GLY A 693 -20.67 -35.23 -23.23
N GLU A 694 -19.83 -36.27 -23.31
CA GLU A 694 -19.23 -36.90 -22.13
C GLU A 694 -18.08 -36.03 -21.57
N PRO A 695 -17.91 -35.95 -20.25
CA PRO A 695 -16.84 -35.16 -19.62
C PRO A 695 -15.41 -35.50 -20.05
N VAL A 696 -14.57 -34.47 -20.16
CA VAL A 696 -13.12 -34.61 -20.43
C VAL A 696 -12.33 -34.10 -19.22
N SER A 697 -11.64 -35.00 -18.52
CA SER A 697 -10.77 -34.66 -17.39
C SER A 697 -9.38 -34.18 -17.83
N ASP A 698 -8.73 -33.44 -16.93
CA ASP A 698 -7.36 -32.94 -17.09
C ASP A 698 -7.17 -32.15 -18.41
N ALA A 699 -8.23 -31.47 -18.86
CA ALA A 699 -8.20 -30.55 -19.98
C ALA A 699 -7.74 -29.17 -19.46
N ASN A 700 -6.79 -28.55 -20.16
CA ASN A 700 -6.30 -27.23 -19.80
C ASN A 700 -7.28 -26.18 -20.31
N VAL A 701 -7.94 -25.49 -19.39
CA VAL A 701 -8.76 -24.31 -19.67
C VAL A 701 -7.90 -23.07 -19.47
N THR A 702 -7.79 -22.22 -20.48
CA THR A 702 -7.10 -20.93 -20.45
C THR A 702 -8.11 -19.81 -20.67
N VAL A 703 -7.96 -18.74 -19.89
CA VAL A 703 -8.81 -17.55 -19.88
C VAL A 703 -7.95 -16.33 -20.23
N SER A 704 -8.45 -15.42 -21.06
CA SER A 704 -7.73 -14.20 -21.44
C SER A 704 -8.67 -13.01 -21.56
N CYS A 705 -8.42 -11.98 -20.75
CA CYS A 705 -9.02 -10.66 -20.87
C CYS A 705 -8.62 -10.01 -22.22
N GLU A 706 -9.62 -9.51 -22.94
CA GLU A 706 -9.52 -9.02 -24.33
C GLU A 706 -9.16 -7.52 -24.44
N GLN A 707 -9.15 -6.81 -23.30
CA GLN A 707 -8.83 -5.39 -23.21
C GLN A 707 -7.40 -5.10 -23.71
N SER A 708 -7.27 -4.05 -24.52
CA SER A 708 -6.01 -3.67 -25.19
C SER A 708 -5.03 -2.98 -24.24
N TRP A 709 -4.45 -3.77 -23.34
CA TRP A 709 -3.55 -3.34 -22.28
C TRP A 709 -2.07 -3.57 -22.62
N THR A 710 -1.20 -2.65 -22.20
CA THR A 710 0.25 -2.91 -22.15
C THR A 710 0.60 -3.84 -20.99
N GLU A 711 1.84 -4.31 -20.98
CA GLU A 711 2.42 -5.07 -19.86
C GLU A 711 2.42 -4.27 -18.53
N GLU A 712 2.46 -2.93 -18.58
CA GLU A 712 2.38 -2.06 -17.40
C GLU A 712 0.92 -1.83 -16.97
N ASP A 713 -0.03 -1.75 -17.93
CA ASP A 713 -1.46 -1.68 -17.62
C ASP A 713 -1.94 -2.97 -16.94
N ARG A 714 -1.42 -4.13 -17.37
CA ARG A 714 -1.61 -5.43 -16.67
C ARG A 714 -0.99 -5.47 -15.27
N LYS A 715 0.04 -4.65 -15.01
CA LYS A 715 0.73 -4.48 -13.71
C LYS A 715 0.29 -3.22 -12.95
N THR A 716 -0.89 -2.72 -13.26
CA THR A 716 -1.53 -1.61 -12.51
C THR A 716 -3.04 -1.82 -12.38
N ASN A 717 -3.71 -2.34 -13.40
CA ASN A 717 -5.14 -2.73 -13.40
C ASN A 717 -5.31 -4.25 -13.15
N HIS A 718 -4.64 -4.79 -12.14
CA HIS A 718 -4.31 -6.21 -11.89
C HIS A 718 -5.48 -7.23 -11.70
N TYR A 719 -6.63 -7.10 -12.35
CA TYR A 719 -7.73 -8.08 -12.19
C TYR A 719 -8.33 -8.63 -13.49
N PRO A 720 -7.52 -9.07 -14.48
CA PRO A 720 -8.07 -9.79 -15.62
C PRO A 720 -8.60 -11.17 -15.20
N VAL A 721 -7.75 -12.01 -14.62
CA VAL A 721 -8.10 -13.36 -14.11
C VAL A 721 -7.23 -13.66 -12.89
N GLU A 722 -7.84 -14.09 -11.79
CA GLU A 722 -7.17 -14.45 -10.54
C GLU A 722 -7.81 -15.71 -9.93
N ASN A 723 -7.28 -16.20 -8.82
CA ASN A 723 -7.88 -17.24 -7.97
C ASN A 723 -8.31 -16.66 -6.59
N ILE A 724 -8.64 -17.53 -5.64
CA ILE A 724 -9.05 -17.17 -4.27
C ILE A 724 -7.89 -17.34 -3.28
N GLU A 725 -6.80 -17.99 -3.67
CA GLU A 725 -5.59 -18.09 -2.86
C GLU A 725 -4.86 -16.74 -2.86
N THR A 726 -4.58 -16.23 -1.68
CA THR A 726 -4.05 -14.89 -1.49
C THR A 726 -2.61 -14.93 -0.98
N ALA A 727 -1.70 -14.20 -1.63
CA ALA A 727 -0.31 -14.12 -1.18
C ALA A 727 -0.04 -12.86 -0.35
N HIS A 728 0.62 -13.04 0.80
CA HIS A 728 1.08 -11.98 1.71
C HIS A 728 2.58 -11.70 1.45
N PRO A 729 2.97 -10.97 0.38
CA PRO A 729 4.38 -10.76 0.08
C PRO A 729 5.01 -9.81 1.11
N TYR A 730 6.05 -10.28 1.81
CA TYR A 730 6.95 -9.37 2.52
C TYR A 730 7.51 -8.34 1.54
N ALA A 731 7.54 -7.07 1.95
CA ALA A 731 7.99 -5.96 1.13
C ALA A 731 9.53 -5.94 0.97
N THR A 732 10.10 -6.98 0.36
CA THR A 732 11.55 -7.17 0.20
C THR A 732 12.12 -6.30 -0.93
N GLY A 733 13.27 -5.67 -0.68
CA GLY A 733 13.94 -4.80 -1.66
C GLY A 733 14.95 -3.85 -1.04
N LYS A 734 15.47 -2.89 -1.81
CA LYS A 734 16.34 -1.82 -1.30
C LYS A 734 15.55 -0.68 -0.68
N TYR A 735 14.77 -1.02 0.35
CA TYR A 735 14.06 -0.05 1.17
C TYR A 735 15.04 0.89 1.86
N ARG A 736 14.69 2.18 1.91
CA ARG A 736 15.46 3.20 2.64
C ARG A 736 14.90 3.52 4.02
N CYS A 737 13.68 3.04 4.32
CA CYS A 737 13.06 3.12 5.63
C CYS A 737 12.33 1.79 5.91
N VAL A 738 12.28 1.38 7.17
CA VAL A 738 12.01 -0.02 7.59
C VAL A 738 10.53 -0.29 7.89
N TYR A 739 9.63 0.57 7.41
CA TYR A 739 8.41 0.89 8.14
C TYR A 739 7.18 0.02 7.88
N HIS A 740 7.02 -0.57 6.70
CA HIS A 740 5.79 -1.30 6.37
C HIS A 740 6.11 -2.50 5.48
N HIS A 741 5.70 -3.69 5.91
CA HIS A 741 6.20 -4.93 5.34
C HIS A 741 5.18 -6.06 5.22
N TYR A 742 4.16 -6.12 6.09
CA TYR A 742 2.98 -6.94 5.83
C TYR A 742 2.04 -6.15 4.91
N ARG A 743 1.79 -6.71 3.71
CA ARG A 743 0.89 -6.12 2.70
C ARG A 743 -0.15 -7.15 2.25
N VAL A 744 -1.35 -6.66 2.01
CA VAL A 744 -2.63 -7.38 1.98
C VAL A 744 -3.25 -7.40 0.59
N VAL A 745 -4.02 -8.43 0.23
CA VAL A 745 -3.55 -9.80 -0.01
C VAL A 745 -4.18 -10.21 -1.35
N GLU A 746 -3.44 -10.09 -2.45
CA GLU A 746 -4.01 -10.25 -3.81
C GLU A 746 -4.34 -11.71 -4.12
N GLY A 747 -5.47 -11.94 -4.80
CA GLY A 747 -5.72 -13.22 -5.47
C GLY A 747 -4.62 -13.49 -6.49
N LEU A 748 -4.11 -14.73 -6.52
CA LEU A 748 -2.98 -15.07 -7.37
C LEU A 748 -3.41 -15.15 -8.85
N PRO A 749 -2.57 -14.71 -9.80
CA PRO A 749 -2.87 -14.76 -11.23
C PRO A 749 -3.05 -16.21 -11.70
N LEU A 750 -4.28 -16.57 -12.06
CA LEU A 750 -4.64 -17.90 -12.56
C LEU A 750 -5.35 -17.78 -13.92
N SER A 751 -4.58 -17.49 -14.97
CA SER A 751 -5.10 -17.46 -16.34
C SER A 751 -5.33 -18.86 -16.95
N SER A 752 -5.01 -19.94 -16.24
CA SER A 752 -5.29 -21.31 -16.67
C SER A 752 -5.44 -22.30 -15.52
N THR A 753 -6.33 -23.29 -15.67
CA THR A 753 -6.56 -24.38 -14.71
C THR A 753 -6.86 -25.70 -15.44
N LEU A 754 -6.93 -26.83 -14.71
CA LEU A 754 -7.26 -28.14 -15.25
C LEU A 754 -8.68 -28.58 -14.86
N THR A 755 -9.38 -29.29 -15.74
CA THR A 755 -10.70 -29.87 -15.41
C THR A 755 -10.61 -31.11 -14.52
N GLY A 756 -11.59 -31.24 -13.61
CA GLY A 756 -11.81 -32.42 -12.78
C GLY A 756 -12.40 -33.61 -13.56
N THR A 757 -12.69 -34.70 -12.85
CA THR A 757 -13.24 -35.95 -13.44
C THR A 757 -14.67 -35.83 -13.97
N ASP A 758 -15.39 -34.77 -13.60
CA ASP A 758 -16.72 -34.38 -14.09
C ASP A 758 -16.66 -33.39 -15.28
N GLY A 759 -15.44 -33.05 -15.71
CA GLY A 759 -15.14 -32.15 -16.81
C GLY A 759 -15.20 -30.66 -16.44
N HIS A 760 -15.54 -30.29 -15.20
CA HIS A 760 -15.61 -28.89 -14.77
C HIS A 760 -14.26 -28.35 -14.29
N THR A 761 -14.06 -27.04 -14.39
CA THR A 761 -12.99 -26.33 -13.68
C THR A 761 -13.26 -26.30 -12.16
N PRO A 762 -12.23 -26.18 -11.31
CA PRO A 762 -12.41 -26.24 -9.86
C PRO A 762 -13.35 -25.15 -9.30
N LEU A 763 -14.09 -25.54 -8.28
CA LEU A 763 -15.07 -24.73 -7.56
C LEU A 763 -14.41 -24.01 -6.35
N PRO A 764 -15.00 -22.93 -5.80
CA PRO A 764 -14.38 -22.07 -4.77
C PRO A 764 -13.79 -22.76 -3.53
N SER A 765 -14.26 -23.96 -3.20
CA SER A 765 -13.65 -24.85 -2.21
C SER A 765 -12.17 -25.24 -2.51
N ASP A 766 -11.75 -25.24 -3.78
CA ASP A 766 -10.34 -25.21 -4.20
C ASP A 766 -9.92 -23.76 -4.51
N LYS A 767 -9.42 -23.07 -3.48
CA LYS A 767 -9.03 -21.66 -3.56
C LYS A 767 -7.88 -21.41 -4.56
N ALA A 768 -7.00 -22.39 -4.77
CA ALA A 768 -5.81 -22.25 -5.61
C ALA A 768 -6.11 -22.40 -7.11
N ASN A 769 -7.10 -23.23 -7.48
CA ASN A 769 -7.35 -23.58 -8.89
C ASN A 769 -8.70 -23.06 -9.44
N THR A 770 -9.50 -22.36 -8.63
CA THR A 770 -10.74 -21.66 -9.05
C THR A 770 -10.43 -20.43 -9.91
N LEU A 771 -11.19 -20.24 -10.99
CA LEU A 771 -11.10 -19.06 -11.87
C LEU A 771 -12.04 -17.93 -11.39
N VAL A 772 -11.48 -16.76 -11.08
CA VAL A 772 -12.20 -15.51 -10.81
C VAL A 772 -11.97 -14.53 -11.96
N ILE A 773 -13.04 -13.94 -12.50
CA ILE A 773 -13.01 -12.95 -13.58
C ILE A 773 -13.81 -11.70 -13.21
N THR A 774 -13.38 -10.54 -13.71
CA THR A 774 -14.03 -9.24 -13.46
C THR A 774 -15.14 -8.97 -14.47
N ASP A 775 -16.28 -8.47 -14.02
CA ASP A 775 -17.37 -7.96 -14.86
C ASP A 775 -17.07 -6.51 -15.29
N TYR A 776 -17.05 -5.61 -14.32
CA TYR A 776 -16.72 -4.20 -14.54
C TYR A 776 -15.92 -3.58 -13.39
N LYS A 777 -15.18 -2.53 -13.74
CA LYS A 777 -14.53 -1.60 -12.81
C LYS A 777 -15.32 -0.29 -12.79
N LYS A 778 -15.93 0.05 -11.65
CA LYS A 778 -16.50 1.38 -11.39
C LYS A 778 -15.42 2.22 -10.71
N TYR A 779 -15.13 3.43 -11.19
CA TYR A 779 -14.00 4.24 -10.69
C TYR A 779 -14.23 5.75 -10.80
N LEU A 780 -13.54 6.54 -9.97
CA LEU A 780 -13.49 8.00 -10.13
C LEU A 780 -12.42 8.39 -11.15
N ASN A 781 -12.82 8.98 -12.28
CA ASN A 781 -11.88 9.56 -13.22
C ASN A 781 -11.34 10.89 -12.66
N THR A 782 -10.14 10.85 -12.07
CA THR A 782 -9.55 12.02 -11.38
C THR A 782 -9.16 13.18 -12.32
N GLY A 783 -9.23 12.99 -13.65
CA GLY A 783 -9.06 14.03 -14.66
C GLY A 783 -10.34 14.79 -15.02
N THR A 784 -11.53 14.19 -14.84
CA THR A 784 -12.82 14.86 -15.11
C THR A 784 -13.70 15.06 -13.87
N GLY A 785 -13.41 14.36 -12.76
CA GLY A 785 -14.25 14.35 -11.55
C GLY A 785 -15.52 13.49 -11.69
N GLU A 786 -15.65 12.74 -12.78
CA GLU A 786 -16.81 11.88 -13.06
C GLU A 786 -16.55 10.45 -12.59
N VAL A 787 -17.55 9.81 -11.99
CA VAL A 787 -17.55 8.35 -11.80
C VAL A 787 -17.83 7.69 -13.16
N LYS A 788 -17.00 6.71 -13.54
CA LYS A 788 -17.08 5.97 -14.80
C LYS A 788 -17.10 4.48 -14.55
N GLN A 789 -17.50 3.72 -15.56
CA GLN A 789 -17.50 2.28 -15.57
C GLN A 789 -16.77 1.78 -16.82
N GLU A 790 -16.00 0.71 -16.67
CA GLU A 790 -15.28 0.01 -17.72
C GLU A 790 -15.58 -1.49 -17.59
N ASN A 791 -16.14 -2.10 -18.64
CA ASN A 791 -16.55 -3.50 -18.66
C ASN A 791 -15.48 -4.38 -19.33
N PHE A 792 -15.41 -5.65 -18.92
CA PHE A 792 -14.41 -6.62 -19.35
C PHE A 792 -15.02 -7.71 -20.24
N THR A 793 -14.24 -8.23 -21.20
CA THR A 793 -14.66 -9.37 -22.03
C THR A 793 -13.53 -10.37 -22.17
N TYR A 794 -13.90 -11.64 -22.35
CA TYR A 794 -12.97 -12.76 -22.24
C TYR A 794 -12.98 -13.71 -23.43
N SER A 795 -11.77 -14.12 -23.82
CA SER A 795 -11.54 -15.31 -24.63
C SER A 795 -11.33 -16.52 -23.71
N ILE A 796 -12.10 -17.58 -23.91
CA ILE A 796 -11.95 -18.88 -23.23
C ILE A 796 -11.41 -19.89 -24.24
N THR A 797 -10.45 -20.72 -23.84
CA THR A 797 -9.92 -21.82 -24.68
C THR A 797 -9.68 -23.07 -23.85
N ALA A 798 -10.37 -24.17 -24.19
CA ALA A 798 -10.13 -25.50 -23.65
C ALA A 798 -9.21 -26.31 -24.58
N SER A 799 -8.22 -27.01 -24.03
CA SER A 799 -7.22 -27.76 -24.79
C SER A 799 -6.84 -29.12 -24.16
N LYS A 800 -6.74 -30.16 -25.00
CA LYS A 800 -6.41 -31.54 -24.60
C LYS A 800 -5.94 -32.33 -25.81
N ASP A 801 -4.82 -33.06 -25.68
CA ASP A 801 -4.32 -34.03 -26.67
C ASP A 801 -4.24 -33.50 -28.13
N GLY A 802 -3.92 -32.21 -28.29
CA GLY A 802 -3.83 -31.53 -29.58
C GLY A 802 -5.15 -31.03 -30.17
N LYS A 803 -6.28 -31.26 -29.50
CA LYS A 803 -7.59 -30.65 -29.79
C LYS A 803 -7.77 -29.36 -29.00
N THR A 804 -8.58 -28.45 -29.53
CA THR A 804 -8.89 -27.14 -28.92
C THR A 804 -10.31 -26.70 -29.23
N ALA A 805 -11.02 -26.16 -28.24
CA ALA A 805 -12.27 -25.41 -28.45
C ALA A 805 -12.20 -24.04 -27.78
N SER A 806 -12.86 -23.03 -28.35
CA SER A 806 -12.75 -21.65 -27.88
C SER A 806 -14.00 -20.82 -28.13
N MET A 807 -14.20 -19.79 -27.31
CA MET A 807 -15.11 -18.66 -27.56
C MET A 807 -14.43 -17.34 -27.19
N ASN A 808 -14.81 -16.26 -27.86
CA ASN A 808 -14.31 -14.89 -27.65
C ASN A 808 -15.50 -13.96 -27.39
N GLY A 809 -15.28 -12.85 -26.70
CA GLY A 809 -16.34 -11.93 -26.31
C GLY A 809 -17.31 -12.54 -25.30
N LEU A 810 -16.81 -13.34 -24.35
CA LEU A 810 -17.57 -13.68 -23.15
C LEU A 810 -17.73 -12.40 -22.32
N ASP A 811 -18.94 -11.87 -22.36
CA ASP A 811 -19.46 -10.78 -21.53
C ASP A 811 -20.14 -11.41 -20.32
N ILE A 812 -19.91 -10.88 -19.12
CA ILE A 812 -20.50 -11.40 -17.86
C ILE A 812 -21.36 -10.32 -17.18
N ASP A 813 -22.12 -10.72 -16.17
CA ASP A 813 -23.21 -9.92 -15.61
C ASP A 813 -23.61 -10.43 -14.21
N GLU A 814 -24.50 -9.69 -13.54
CA GLU A 814 -25.05 -10.04 -12.22
C GLU A 814 -25.68 -11.45 -12.12
N SER A 815 -26.13 -12.04 -13.24
CA SER A 815 -26.69 -13.40 -13.26
C SER A 815 -25.64 -14.51 -13.37
N TRP A 816 -24.35 -14.16 -13.24
CA TRP A 816 -23.26 -15.09 -12.85
C TRP A 816 -23.08 -15.21 -11.33
N TYR A 817 -23.80 -14.42 -10.53
CA TYR A 817 -23.85 -14.58 -9.07
C TYR A 817 -24.30 -16.00 -8.68
N ARG A 818 -23.74 -16.52 -7.59
CA ARG A 818 -24.06 -17.83 -7.00
C ARG A 818 -24.44 -17.66 -5.52
N GLU A 819 -25.67 -18.03 -5.16
CA GLU A 819 -26.13 -18.04 -3.76
C GLU A 819 -25.44 -19.16 -2.94
N ASN A 820 -24.97 -20.22 -3.60
CA ASN A 820 -23.97 -21.15 -3.07
C ASN A 820 -22.74 -21.12 -4.00
N PRO A 821 -21.56 -20.66 -3.53
CA PRO A 821 -20.35 -20.53 -4.37
C PRO A 821 -19.94 -21.81 -5.12
N ASP A 822 -20.08 -22.96 -4.49
CA ASP A 822 -19.76 -24.28 -5.05
C ASP A 822 -20.87 -24.87 -5.95
N VAL A 823 -21.89 -24.07 -6.33
CA VAL A 823 -22.92 -24.47 -7.30
C VAL A 823 -22.99 -23.45 -8.44
N PRO A 824 -22.46 -23.77 -9.64
CA PRO A 824 -22.55 -22.90 -10.81
C PRO A 824 -24.00 -22.57 -11.19
N THR A 825 -24.28 -21.29 -11.43
CA THR A 825 -25.54 -20.78 -11.99
C THR A 825 -25.50 -20.68 -13.52
N LYS A 826 -24.30 -20.47 -14.09
CA LYS A 826 -23.98 -20.56 -15.51
C LYS A 826 -22.67 -21.35 -15.68
N THR A 827 -22.53 -22.02 -16.82
CA THR A 827 -21.35 -22.82 -17.19
C THR A 827 -20.96 -22.53 -18.64
N VAL A 828 -19.68 -22.24 -18.92
CA VAL A 828 -19.18 -22.28 -20.30
C VAL A 828 -18.90 -23.72 -20.68
N VAL A 829 -19.64 -24.30 -21.61
CA VAL A 829 -19.39 -25.66 -22.10
C VAL A 829 -18.57 -25.59 -23.38
N CYS A 830 -17.38 -26.20 -23.39
CA CYS A 830 -16.48 -26.29 -24.52
C CYS A 830 -16.42 -27.73 -25.07
N ASN A 831 -16.95 -27.95 -26.28
CA ASN A 831 -16.88 -29.25 -26.95
C ASN A 831 -15.61 -29.35 -27.79
N ILE A 832 -14.64 -30.10 -27.29
CA ILE A 832 -13.27 -30.08 -27.79
C ILE A 832 -13.08 -30.79 -29.13
N ASP A 833 -14.01 -31.66 -29.53
CA ASP A 833 -14.02 -32.31 -30.84
C ASP A 833 -14.62 -31.43 -31.94
N THR A 834 -15.55 -30.54 -31.60
CA THR A 834 -16.17 -29.61 -32.57
C THR A 834 -15.44 -28.27 -32.68
N GLY A 835 -14.66 -27.90 -31.66
CA GLY A 835 -13.95 -26.62 -31.57
C GLY A 835 -14.79 -25.46 -31.00
N ASN A 836 -16.06 -25.68 -30.65
CA ASN A 836 -16.98 -24.63 -30.21
C ASN A 836 -17.15 -24.63 -28.69
N CYS A 837 -17.38 -23.45 -28.11
CA CYS A 837 -17.95 -23.31 -26.76
C CYS A 837 -19.27 -22.53 -26.79
N TRP A 838 -20.14 -22.78 -25.82
CA TRP A 838 -21.39 -22.07 -25.56
C TRP A 838 -21.59 -21.88 -24.04
N ILE A 839 -22.67 -21.22 -23.63
CA ILE A 839 -23.01 -21.01 -22.21
C ILE A 839 -24.30 -21.76 -21.87
N GLU A 840 -24.26 -22.62 -20.86
CA GLU A 840 -25.42 -23.28 -20.25
C GLU A 840 -25.84 -22.57 -18.96
N GLY A 841 -27.06 -22.81 -18.50
CA GLY A 841 -27.73 -22.00 -17.46
C GLY A 841 -28.36 -20.70 -17.99
N VAL A 842 -28.20 -20.40 -19.28
CA VAL A 842 -28.80 -19.23 -19.94
C VAL A 842 -30.13 -19.59 -20.57
N ALA A 843 -31.18 -18.82 -20.26
CA ALA A 843 -32.47 -18.91 -20.94
C ALA A 843 -32.32 -18.59 -22.43
N THR A 844 -32.74 -19.47 -23.34
CA THR A 844 -32.62 -19.29 -24.80
C THR A 844 -33.96 -19.30 -25.52
N GLY A 845 -34.04 -18.60 -26.65
CA GLY A 845 -35.13 -18.68 -27.61
C GLY A 845 -34.64 -18.83 -29.05
N THR A 846 -35.56 -18.99 -29.99
CA THR A 846 -35.27 -19.12 -31.42
C THR A 846 -35.62 -17.82 -32.14
N LEU A 847 -34.72 -17.34 -33.00
CA LEU A 847 -35.02 -16.32 -34.00
C LEU A 847 -35.09 -16.99 -35.38
N SER A 848 -36.10 -16.65 -36.18
CA SER A 848 -36.27 -17.18 -37.54
C SER A 848 -36.84 -16.14 -38.50
N GLY A 849 -36.84 -16.44 -39.79
CA GLY A 849 -37.52 -15.61 -40.79
C GLY A 849 -37.02 -15.86 -42.20
N THR A 850 -37.30 -14.92 -43.09
CA THR A 850 -36.89 -14.97 -44.50
C THR A 850 -36.24 -13.67 -44.97
N VAL A 851 -35.36 -13.76 -45.96
CA VAL A 851 -34.80 -12.61 -46.68
C VAL A 851 -35.23 -12.70 -48.14
N THR A 852 -35.90 -11.65 -48.62
CA THR A 852 -36.38 -11.52 -50.00
C THR A 852 -35.85 -10.23 -50.64
N ASN A 853 -35.98 -10.11 -51.95
CA ASN A 853 -35.77 -8.85 -52.66
C ASN A 853 -37.09 -8.06 -52.79
N THR A 854 -37.02 -6.83 -53.29
CA THR A 854 -38.19 -5.95 -53.55
C THR A 854 -39.23 -6.49 -54.54
N THR A 855 -39.01 -7.66 -55.17
CA THR A 855 -40.00 -8.37 -55.99
C THR A 855 -40.58 -9.62 -55.29
N GLY A 856 -40.22 -9.87 -54.03
CA GLY A 856 -40.65 -11.04 -53.25
C GLY A 856 -39.90 -12.34 -53.57
N ALA A 857 -38.84 -12.29 -54.38
CA ALA A 857 -38.01 -13.46 -54.65
C ALA A 857 -37.02 -13.70 -53.48
N PRO A 858 -36.78 -14.95 -53.07
CA PRO A 858 -35.87 -15.26 -51.96
C PRO A 858 -34.41 -14.92 -52.32
N ILE A 859 -33.64 -14.47 -51.32
CA ILE A 859 -32.21 -14.24 -51.44
C ILE A 859 -31.47 -15.34 -50.69
N GLU A 860 -30.86 -16.27 -51.42
CA GLU A 860 -30.02 -17.34 -50.88
C GLU A 860 -28.64 -16.81 -50.42
N GLY A 861 -28.15 -17.30 -49.29
CA GLY A 861 -26.85 -16.93 -48.72
C GLY A 861 -26.73 -15.43 -48.39
N ALA A 862 -27.82 -14.77 -48.01
CA ALA A 862 -27.77 -13.50 -47.30
C ALA A 862 -27.28 -13.75 -45.87
N LEU A 863 -26.45 -12.86 -45.34
CA LEU A 863 -25.95 -12.93 -43.97
C LEU A 863 -26.97 -12.28 -43.03
N ILE A 864 -27.37 -12.99 -41.99
CA ILE A 864 -28.09 -12.45 -40.83
C ILE A 864 -27.10 -12.35 -39.68
N LYS A 865 -26.94 -11.15 -39.11
CA LYS A 865 -26.13 -10.90 -37.92
C LYS A 865 -26.99 -10.37 -36.77
N ALA A 866 -26.84 -10.96 -35.59
CA ALA A 866 -27.51 -10.65 -34.34
C ALA A 866 -26.45 -10.46 -33.24
N SER A 867 -26.00 -9.22 -33.04
CA SER A 867 -24.82 -8.90 -32.21
C SER A 867 -23.57 -9.71 -32.65
N SER A 868 -23.02 -10.59 -31.78
CA SER A 868 -21.91 -11.51 -32.10
C SER A 868 -22.33 -12.74 -32.91
N HIS A 869 -23.61 -13.11 -32.87
CA HIS A 869 -24.14 -14.34 -33.47
C HIS A 869 -24.50 -14.09 -34.94
N GLN A 870 -24.37 -15.11 -35.80
CA GLN A 870 -24.72 -14.98 -37.21
C GLN A 870 -25.16 -16.31 -37.85
N THR A 871 -25.97 -16.22 -38.90
CA THR A 871 -26.40 -17.35 -39.73
C THR A 871 -26.59 -16.88 -41.19
N THR A 872 -26.77 -17.80 -42.13
CA THR A 872 -27.03 -17.46 -43.54
C THR A 872 -28.34 -18.07 -44.03
N THR A 873 -28.98 -17.40 -44.99
CA THR A 873 -30.22 -17.91 -45.58
C THR A 873 -30.00 -19.09 -46.51
N ASN A 874 -30.93 -20.03 -46.49
CA ASN A 874 -30.99 -21.16 -47.42
C ASN A 874 -31.56 -20.77 -48.80
N SER A 875 -31.73 -21.74 -49.70
CA SER A 875 -32.27 -21.57 -51.06
C SER A 875 -33.73 -21.09 -51.13
N THR A 876 -34.50 -21.14 -50.04
CA THR A 876 -35.83 -20.52 -49.94
C THR A 876 -35.78 -19.15 -49.26
N GLY A 877 -34.58 -18.57 -49.07
CA GLY A 877 -34.37 -17.32 -48.35
C GLY A 877 -34.57 -17.43 -46.84
N GLY A 878 -34.85 -18.62 -46.30
CA GLY A 878 -35.16 -18.83 -44.89
C GLY A 878 -33.93 -18.95 -44.01
N TYR A 879 -34.00 -18.45 -42.78
CA TYR A 879 -32.98 -18.61 -41.75
C TYR A 879 -33.59 -18.96 -40.39
N THR A 880 -32.77 -19.60 -39.55
CA THR A 880 -33.05 -19.86 -38.13
C THR A 880 -31.75 -19.74 -37.34
N ILE A 881 -31.80 -19.21 -36.13
CA ILE A 881 -30.68 -19.11 -35.19
C ILE A 881 -31.21 -19.17 -33.75
N THR A 882 -30.60 -19.98 -32.89
CA THR A 882 -30.89 -19.98 -31.44
C THR A 882 -30.04 -18.91 -30.77
N LEU A 883 -30.63 -18.15 -29.86
CA LEU A 883 -30.01 -17.03 -29.15
C LEU A 883 -30.41 -17.07 -27.67
N PRO A 884 -29.59 -16.51 -26.75
CA PRO A 884 -30.07 -16.11 -25.43
C PRO A 884 -31.35 -15.27 -25.47
N ALA A 885 -32.12 -15.28 -24.41
CA ALA A 885 -33.24 -14.36 -24.22
C ALA A 885 -32.69 -12.93 -24.04
N GLY A 886 -33.24 -11.96 -24.78
CA GLY A 886 -32.69 -10.61 -24.82
C GLY A 886 -33.16 -9.81 -26.04
N ASN A 887 -32.71 -8.55 -26.12
CA ASN A 887 -33.02 -7.64 -27.22
C ASN A 887 -31.86 -7.58 -28.22
N TYR A 888 -32.12 -7.94 -29.47
CA TYR A 888 -31.13 -7.96 -30.54
C TYR A 888 -31.44 -6.92 -31.60
N THR A 889 -30.43 -6.16 -32.03
CA THR A 889 -30.44 -5.47 -33.32
C THR A 889 -29.90 -6.43 -34.37
N LEU A 890 -30.70 -6.61 -35.43
CA LEU A 890 -30.53 -7.60 -36.46
C LEU A 890 -30.18 -6.90 -37.78
N THR A 891 -29.17 -7.40 -38.49
CA THR A 891 -28.78 -6.88 -39.82
C THR A 891 -28.82 -8.00 -40.84
N ALA A 892 -29.56 -7.80 -41.94
CA ALA A 892 -29.57 -8.66 -43.11
C ALA A 892 -28.79 -8.00 -44.26
N SER A 893 -27.83 -8.71 -44.86
CA SER A 893 -27.00 -8.18 -45.95
C SER A 893 -26.67 -9.18 -47.05
N LYS A 894 -26.48 -8.68 -48.28
CA LYS A 894 -26.04 -9.45 -49.46
C LYS A 894 -25.34 -8.51 -50.43
N THR A 895 -24.20 -8.93 -50.99
CA THR A 895 -23.49 -8.17 -52.04
C THR A 895 -24.44 -7.84 -53.21
N GLY A 896 -24.44 -6.57 -53.65
CA GLY A 896 -25.35 -6.05 -54.68
C GLY A 896 -26.71 -5.54 -54.15
N TYR A 897 -26.96 -5.63 -52.84
CA TYR A 897 -28.17 -5.14 -52.20
C TYR A 897 -27.87 -4.22 -51.02
N GLN A 898 -28.74 -3.25 -50.79
CA GLN A 898 -28.76 -2.45 -49.56
C GLN A 898 -29.11 -3.37 -48.38
N SER A 899 -28.30 -3.33 -47.33
CA SER A 899 -28.56 -4.04 -46.08
C SER A 899 -29.77 -3.45 -45.35
N ALA A 900 -30.62 -4.30 -44.76
CA ALA A 900 -31.74 -3.88 -43.94
C ALA A 900 -31.48 -4.22 -42.46
N THR A 901 -31.94 -3.36 -41.56
CA THR A 901 -31.86 -3.57 -40.10
C THR A 901 -33.24 -3.66 -39.47
N SER A 902 -33.33 -4.37 -38.35
CA SER A 902 -34.53 -4.53 -37.53
C SER A 902 -34.12 -4.78 -36.07
N SER A 903 -35.07 -4.78 -35.13
CA SER A 903 -34.82 -5.13 -33.73
C SER A 903 -35.86 -6.13 -33.23
N ALA A 904 -35.44 -7.06 -32.38
CA ALA A 904 -36.29 -8.15 -31.90
C ALA A 904 -35.96 -8.56 -30.46
N THR A 905 -37.00 -8.83 -29.68
CA THR A 905 -36.87 -9.52 -28.39
C THR A 905 -36.95 -11.03 -28.62
N VAL A 906 -35.91 -11.75 -28.24
CA VAL A 906 -35.92 -13.21 -28.09
C VAL A 906 -36.37 -13.49 -26.66
N ASN A 907 -37.38 -14.35 -26.49
CA ASN A 907 -37.91 -14.75 -25.20
C ASN A 907 -37.62 -16.24 -24.97
N GLU A 908 -37.49 -16.66 -23.71
CA GLU A 908 -37.21 -18.05 -23.34
C GLU A 908 -38.22 -19.03 -23.97
N GLY A 909 -37.70 -20.10 -24.60
CA GLY A 909 -38.48 -21.15 -25.25
C GLY A 909 -39.32 -20.71 -26.46
N ALA A 910 -39.39 -19.42 -26.76
CA ALA A 910 -40.22 -18.86 -27.82
C ALA A 910 -39.51 -18.83 -29.17
N THR A 911 -40.29 -18.78 -30.26
CA THR A 911 -39.78 -18.42 -31.58
C THR A 911 -40.24 -17.02 -31.95
N THR A 912 -39.28 -16.11 -32.12
CA THR A 912 -39.51 -14.76 -32.67
C THR A 912 -39.23 -14.79 -34.17
N THR A 913 -40.13 -14.23 -34.99
CA THR A 913 -39.99 -14.19 -36.45
C THR A 913 -39.69 -12.77 -36.94
N VAL A 914 -38.66 -12.60 -37.78
CA VAL A 914 -38.31 -11.33 -38.42
C VAL A 914 -37.93 -11.56 -39.88
N ASP A 915 -38.75 -11.04 -40.79
CA ASP A 915 -38.49 -11.06 -42.23
C ASP A 915 -37.80 -9.77 -42.70
N PHE A 916 -36.96 -9.89 -43.73
CA PHE A 916 -36.24 -8.78 -44.35
C PHE A 916 -36.52 -8.69 -45.84
N THR A 917 -36.58 -7.46 -46.36
CA THR A 917 -36.60 -7.17 -47.80
C THR A 917 -35.38 -6.32 -48.15
N LEU A 918 -34.51 -6.80 -49.03
CA LEU A 918 -33.32 -6.07 -49.47
C LEU A 918 -33.53 -5.45 -50.85
N THR A 919 -33.09 -4.20 -51.02
CA THR A 919 -33.23 -3.43 -52.27
C THR A 919 -31.96 -3.58 -53.11
N PRO A 920 -32.03 -3.98 -54.40
CA PRO A 920 -30.86 -3.97 -55.28
C PRO A 920 -30.25 -2.57 -55.41
N ILE A 921 -28.92 -2.47 -55.37
CA ILE A 921 -28.20 -1.20 -55.55
C ILE A 921 -28.06 -0.90 -57.06
N PRO A 922 -28.44 0.30 -57.55
CA PRO A 922 -28.17 0.73 -58.92
C PRO A 922 -26.66 0.83 -59.20
N ALA A 923 -26.24 0.66 -60.45
CA ALA A 923 -24.84 0.90 -60.84
C ALA A 923 -24.56 2.41 -60.92
N ASP A 924 -23.45 2.84 -60.32
CA ASP A 924 -22.99 4.24 -60.36
C ASP A 924 -22.18 4.56 -61.63
N THR A 925 -22.20 5.82 -62.03
CA THR A 925 -21.53 6.38 -63.22
C THR A 925 -21.12 7.87 -63.07
N THR A 926 -21.30 8.51 -61.91
CA THR A 926 -21.27 9.98 -61.78
C THR A 926 -20.02 10.48 -61.05
N SER A 927 -18.97 10.85 -61.80
CA SER A 927 -17.70 11.29 -61.21
C SER A 927 -17.78 12.59 -60.37
N PRO A 928 -16.90 12.76 -59.36
CA PRO A 928 -16.65 14.01 -58.66
C PRO A 928 -16.38 15.20 -59.59
N SER A 929 -16.73 16.41 -59.11
CA SER A 929 -16.39 17.66 -59.79
C SER A 929 -14.90 17.97 -59.69
N ALA A 930 -14.36 18.63 -60.72
CA ALA A 930 -13.00 19.14 -60.69
C ALA A 930 -12.84 20.22 -59.62
N VAL A 931 -11.76 20.14 -58.84
CA VAL A 931 -11.38 21.17 -57.87
C VAL A 931 -10.87 22.42 -58.60
N ILE A 932 -11.44 23.59 -58.27
CA ILE A 932 -11.19 24.85 -58.98
C ILE A 932 -10.41 25.89 -58.16
N ASP A 933 -10.15 25.61 -56.89
CA ASP A 933 -9.55 26.53 -55.91
C ASP A 933 -8.24 26.01 -55.29
N LEU A 934 -7.60 25.01 -55.92
CA LEU A 934 -6.33 24.48 -55.47
C LEU A 934 -5.28 25.60 -55.41
N SER A 935 -4.62 25.73 -54.26
CA SER A 935 -3.75 26.85 -53.93
C SER A 935 -2.54 26.38 -53.13
N THR A 936 -1.42 27.12 -53.23
CA THR A 936 -0.14 26.80 -52.56
C THR A 936 0.16 27.81 -51.45
N SER A 937 0.62 27.32 -50.30
CA SER A 937 0.99 28.11 -49.12
C SER A 937 2.22 27.53 -48.41
N ASN A 938 2.71 28.22 -47.38
CA ASN A 938 3.75 27.77 -46.45
C ASN A 938 5.00 27.09 -47.08
N PRO A 939 5.67 27.71 -48.07
CA PRO A 939 6.84 27.12 -48.70
C PRO A 939 8.04 27.05 -47.74
N THR A 940 8.57 25.85 -47.54
CA THR A 940 9.85 25.58 -46.88
C THR A 940 10.92 25.25 -47.94
N PRO A 941 12.18 24.96 -47.59
CA PRO A 941 13.17 24.50 -48.55
C PRO A 941 12.84 23.13 -49.17
N HIS A 942 12.00 22.32 -48.51
CA HIS A 942 11.71 20.94 -48.93
C HIS A 942 10.22 20.58 -49.00
N SER A 943 9.32 21.54 -48.79
CA SER A 943 7.88 21.30 -48.83
C SER A 943 7.07 22.52 -49.22
N ILE A 944 5.85 22.27 -49.71
CA ILE A 944 4.81 23.27 -50.00
C ILE A 944 3.48 22.70 -49.52
N THR A 945 2.68 23.51 -48.81
CA THR A 945 1.33 23.12 -48.37
C THR A 945 0.30 23.49 -49.42
N LEU A 946 -0.47 22.52 -49.88
CA LEU A 946 -1.63 22.68 -50.74
C LEU A 946 -2.89 22.88 -49.91
N THR A 947 -3.82 23.67 -50.43
CA THR A 947 -5.16 23.90 -49.86
C THR A 947 -6.21 23.98 -50.96
N TRP A 948 -7.38 23.37 -50.74
CA TRP A 948 -8.52 23.37 -51.68
C TRP A 948 -9.85 23.14 -50.95
N THR A 949 -10.96 23.21 -51.68
CA THR A 949 -12.29 22.78 -51.22
C THR A 949 -12.58 21.36 -51.72
N ALA A 950 -12.95 20.45 -50.81
CA ALA A 950 -13.33 19.09 -51.18
C ALA A 950 -14.54 19.09 -52.15
N PRO A 951 -14.46 18.36 -53.28
CA PRO A 951 -15.63 18.10 -54.12
C PRO A 951 -16.50 17.01 -53.47
N GLY A 952 -17.58 16.65 -54.15
CA GLY A 952 -18.42 15.54 -53.74
C GLY A 952 -17.93 14.18 -54.25
N ASP A 953 -18.72 13.19 -53.89
CA ASP A 953 -18.85 11.90 -54.54
C ASP A 953 -19.60 12.13 -55.88
N ASP A 954 -20.93 12.23 -55.83
CA ASP A 954 -21.83 12.75 -56.86
C ASP A 954 -21.56 14.25 -57.17
N GLY A 955 -20.48 14.52 -57.91
CA GLY A 955 -20.08 15.86 -58.35
C GLY A 955 -19.63 16.79 -57.21
N ASN A 956 -20.58 17.48 -56.58
CA ASN A 956 -20.38 18.35 -55.40
C ASN A 956 -21.29 17.93 -54.22
N THR A 957 -21.82 16.71 -54.24
CA THR A 957 -22.68 16.11 -53.21
C THR A 957 -21.98 14.89 -52.61
N GLY A 958 -22.14 14.62 -51.31
CA GLY A 958 -21.51 13.46 -50.67
C GLY A 958 -20.04 13.69 -50.26
N THR A 959 -19.25 12.62 -50.24
CA THR A 959 -17.84 12.60 -49.81
C THR A 959 -17.09 11.63 -50.71
N ALA A 960 -16.12 12.09 -51.48
CA ALA A 960 -15.35 11.23 -52.38
C ALA A 960 -14.50 10.17 -51.65
N SER A 961 -14.07 9.12 -52.35
CA SER A 961 -13.28 8.04 -51.78
C SER A 961 -11.78 8.34 -51.69
N GLN A 962 -11.20 9.01 -52.69
CA GLN A 962 -9.74 9.25 -52.76
C GLN A 962 -9.33 10.45 -53.65
N TYR A 963 -8.11 10.96 -53.40
CA TYR A 963 -7.41 11.92 -54.25
C TYR A 963 -6.18 11.29 -54.93
N ASP A 964 -5.86 11.75 -56.14
CA ASP A 964 -4.56 11.61 -56.80
C ASP A 964 -3.98 13.02 -56.93
N ILE A 965 -2.90 13.32 -56.19
CA ILE A 965 -2.28 14.65 -56.14
C ILE A 965 -0.91 14.58 -56.80
N ARG A 966 -0.62 15.46 -57.76
CA ARG A 966 0.61 15.43 -58.56
C ARG A 966 1.37 16.75 -58.55
N TYR A 967 2.69 16.66 -58.75
CA TYR A 967 3.60 17.80 -58.85
C TYR A 967 4.59 17.68 -60.02
N SER A 968 5.05 18.83 -60.52
CA SER A 968 5.94 18.94 -61.68
C SER A 968 6.73 20.25 -61.64
N THR A 969 7.88 20.33 -62.33
CA THR A 969 8.61 21.60 -62.55
C THR A 969 8.11 22.38 -63.78
N SER A 970 6.91 22.05 -64.27
CA SER A 970 6.21 22.73 -65.37
C SER A 970 4.70 22.55 -65.18
N GLU A 971 3.91 23.47 -65.72
CA GLU A 971 2.44 23.51 -65.54
C GLU A 971 1.76 22.19 -65.92
N ILE A 972 0.88 21.71 -65.04
CA ILE A 972 0.22 20.41 -65.20
C ILE A 972 -1.10 20.60 -65.95
N THR A 973 -1.29 19.80 -66.98
CA THR A 973 -2.48 19.81 -67.84
C THR A 973 -3.01 18.39 -68.00
N GLU A 974 -4.26 18.25 -68.46
CA GLU A 974 -4.87 16.94 -68.76
C GLU A 974 -4.02 16.11 -69.74
N GLU A 975 -3.31 16.75 -70.67
CA GLU A 975 -2.41 16.10 -71.63
C GLU A 975 -1.12 15.56 -71.00
N ASN A 976 -0.60 16.22 -69.95
CA ASN A 976 0.68 15.86 -69.32
C ASN A 976 0.56 15.21 -67.93
N TRP A 977 -0.66 15.02 -67.43
CA TRP A 977 -1.01 14.39 -66.13
C TRP A 977 -0.20 13.13 -65.82
N ASN A 978 -0.06 12.23 -66.79
CA ASN A 978 0.67 10.96 -66.65
C ASN A 978 2.20 11.10 -66.67
N SER A 979 2.72 12.30 -66.91
CA SER A 979 4.15 12.65 -66.81
C SER A 979 4.49 13.47 -65.55
N ALA A 980 3.49 13.95 -64.81
CA ALA A 980 3.68 14.58 -63.51
C ALA A 980 3.91 13.51 -62.41
N THR A 981 4.68 13.86 -61.39
CA THR A 981 5.00 12.94 -60.30
C THR A 981 3.85 12.90 -59.30
N GLN A 982 3.27 11.73 -59.03
CA GLN A 982 2.28 11.59 -57.97
C GLN A 982 2.94 11.72 -56.59
N CYS A 983 2.19 12.29 -55.65
CA CYS A 983 2.55 12.35 -54.24
C CYS A 983 2.44 10.96 -53.58
N THR A 984 2.66 10.93 -52.26
CA THR A 984 2.36 9.75 -51.43
C THR A 984 1.82 10.21 -50.08
N GLY A 985 0.76 9.56 -49.59
CA GLY A 985 0.15 9.89 -48.31
C GLY A 985 -0.93 10.97 -48.41
N GLU A 986 -1.55 11.10 -49.58
CA GLU A 986 -2.75 11.92 -49.82
C GLU A 986 -3.83 11.66 -48.74
N PRO A 987 -4.55 12.70 -48.28
CA PRO A 987 -5.56 12.55 -47.24
C PRO A 987 -6.80 11.81 -47.77
N ALA A 988 -7.50 11.11 -46.87
CA ALA A 988 -8.87 10.68 -47.15
C ALA A 988 -9.78 11.92 -47.31
N PRO A 989 -10.63 12.00 -48.35
CA PRO A 989 -11.45 13.18 -48.58
C PRO A 989 -12.45 13.47 -47.45
N LYS A 990 -12.65 14.75 -47.16
CA LYS A 990 -13.75 15.26 -46.35
C LYS A 990 -15.01 15.48 -47.19
N THR A 991 -16.16 15.57 -46.54
CA THR A 991 -17.45 15.88 -47.17
C THR A 991 -17.41 17.18 -47.97
N ALA A 992 -18.11 17.20 -49.10
CA ALA A 992 -18.09 18.30 -50.07
C ALA A 992 -18.26 19.69 -49.42
N GLY A 993 -17.48 20.65 -49.90
CA GLY A 993 -17.45 22.02 -49.35
C GLY A 993 -16.54 22.18 -48.12
N SER A 994 -15.97 21.11 -47.58
CA SER A 994 -14.96 21.19 -46.51
C SER A 994 -13.62 21.71 -47.04
N SER A 995 -12.87 22.44 -46.20
CA SER A 995 -11.51 22.83 -46.55
C SER A 995 -10.52 21.68 -46.32
N GLU A 996 -9.66 21.48 -47.32
CA GLU A 996 -8.64 20.44 -47.39
C GLU A 996 -7.23 21.01 -47.36
N THR A 997 -6.29 20.19 -46.88
CA THR A 997 -4.88 20.54 -46.87
C THR A 997 -3.98 19.32 -46.96
N PHE A 998 -2.89 19.43 -47.72
CA PHE A 998 -1.88 18.39 -47.85
C PHE A 998 -0.51 19.04 -48.06
N THR A 999 0.54 18.57 -47.36
CA THR A 999 1.89 19.14 -47.50
C THR A 999 2.76 18.20 -48.34
N VAL A 1000 3.04 18.59 -49.57
CA VAL A 1000 3.98 17.87 -50.44
C VAL A 1000 5.38 18.09 -49.88
N THR A 1001 6.13 17.01 -49.65
CA THR A 1001 7.48 17.01 -49.07
C THR A 1001 8.50 16.40 -50.03
N GLY A 1002 9.79 16.47 -49.69
CA GLY A 1002 10.88 15.93 -50.53
C GLY A 1002 11.25 16.82 -51.73
N LEU A 1003 10.73 18.04 -51.79
CA LEU A 1003 10.99 18.98 -52.88
C LEU A 1003 12.43 19.54 -52.84
N SER A 1004 12.96 19.96 -53.99
CA SER A 1004 14.26 20.64 -54.07
C SER A 1004 14.15 22.09 -53.60
N PRO A 1005 15.14 22.65 -52.88
CA PRO A 1005 15.14 24.06 -52.48
C PRO A 1005 15.17 25.04 -53.65
N ASN A 1006 14.71 26.28 -53.41
CA ASN A 1006 14.75 27.40 -54.38
C ASN A 1006 14.15 27.06 -55.77
N THR A 1007 13.24 26.09 -55.83
CA THR A 1007 12.71 25.49 -57.08
C THR A 1007 11.20 25.75 -57.19
N THR A 1008 10.75 26.14 -58.39
CA THR A 1008 9.31 26.34 -58.65
C THR A 1008 8.69 25.02 -59.07
N TYR A 1009 7.60 24.65 -58.39
CA TYR A 1009 6.77 23.50 -58.71
C TYR A 1009 5.34 23.95 -59.02
N TYR A 1010 4.68 23.19 -59.89
CA TYR A 1010 3.27 23.26 -60.22
C TYR A 1010 2.58 22.02 -59.65
N PHE A 1011 1.34 22.17 -59.21
CA PHE A 1011 0.58 21.13 -58.52
C PHE A 1011 -0.81 21.03 -59.09
N ALA A 1012 -1.35 19.82 -59.23
CA ALA A 1012 -2.74 19.58 -59.65
C ALA A 1012 -3.25 18.28 -59.02
N LEU A 1013 -4.56 18.12 -58.90
CA LEU A 1013 -5.19 16.93 -58.36
C LEU A 1013 -6.37 16.43 -59.19
N LYS A 1014 -6.74 15.16 -58.97
CA LYS A 1014 -8.00 14.55 -59.36
C LYS A 1014 -8.62 13.81 -58.18
N THR A 1015 -9.92 13.55 -58.26
CA THR A 1015 -10.71 12.92 -57.20
C THR A 1015 -11.55 11.78 -57.78
N ALA A 1016 -11.84 10.73 -57.01
CA ALA A 1016 -12.73 9.63 -57.43
C ALA A 1016 -13.75 9.24 -56.35
N ASP A 1017 -14.91 8.74 -56.80
CA ASP A 1017 -15.95 8.07 -56.01
C ASP A 1017 -15.55 6.63 -55.60
N GLU A 1018 -16.44 5.88 -54.95
CA GLU A 1018 -16.18 4.47 -54.57
C GLU A 1018 -16.24 3.46 -55.74
N VAL A 1019 -16.64 3.89 -56.95
CA VAL A 1019 -16.83 3.05 -58.15
C VAL A 1019 -15.98 3.62 -59.30
N PRO A 1020 -14.66 3.72 -59.11
CA PRO A 1020 -13.87 4.94 -59.28
C PRO A 1020 -14.01 5.63 -60.65
N ASN A 1021 -15.03 6.47 -60.79
CA ASN A 1021 -15.11 7.46 -61.87
C ASN A 1021 -14.30 8.70 -61.47
N TRP A 1022 -13.28 9.03 -62.24
CA TRP A 1022 -12.36 10.13 -61.91
C TRP A 1022 -12.85 11.48 -62.41
N SER A 1023 -12.64 12.51 -61.59
CA SER A 1023 -12.87 13.91 -61.96
C SER A 1023 -11.98 14.35 -63.15
N PRO A 1024 -12.37 15.42 -63.86
CA PRO A 1024 -11.41 16.20 -64.64
C PRO A 1024 -10.31 16.78 -63.72
N ILE A 1025 -9.16 17.14 -64.31
CA ILE A 1025 -8.05 17.76 -63.57
C ILE A 1025 -8.45 19.08 -62.90
N SER A 1026 -7.86 19.36 -61.73
CA SER A 1026 -7.97 20.66 -61.05
C SER A 1026 -7.31 21.81 -61.83
N ASN A 1027 -7.46 23.04 -61.32
CA ASN A 1027 -6.53 24.12 -61.65
C ASN A 1027 -5.09 23.77 -61.22
N SER A 1028 -4.08 24.33 -61.90
CA SER A 1028 -2.65 24.03 -61.67
C SER A 1028 -1.88 25.22 -61.04
N PRO A 1029 -2.04 25.54 -59.75
CA PRO A 1029 -1.24 26.58 -59.08
C PRO A 1029 0.26 26.25 -59.10
N SER A 1030 1.09 27.28 -58.95
CA SER A 1030 2.53 27.13 -58.75
C SER A 1030 3.00 27.76 -57.44
N GLY A 1031 3.95 27.09 -56.79
CA GLY A 1031 4.61 27.54 -55.58
C GLY A 1031 6.11 27.30 -55.69
N LYS A 1032 6.90 28.15 -55.02
CA LYS A 1032 8.36 28.05 -55.04
C LYS A 1032 8.88 27.74 -53.64
N THR A 1033 9.67 26.67 -53.51
CA THR A 1033 10.36 26.35 -52.25
C THR A 1033 11.33 27.46 -51.88
N THR A 1034 11.52 27.69 -50.58
CA THR A 1034 12.47 28.68 -50.08
C THR A 1034 13.91 28.20 -50.24
N GLN A 1035 14.87 29.09 -50.04
CA GLN A 1035 16.28 28.70 -49.93
C GLN A 1035 16.52 28.12 -48.53
N VAL A 1036 17.36 27.08 -48.43
CA VAL A 1036 17.88 26.59 -47.14
C VAL A 1036 18.53 27.75 -46.39
N ALA A 1037 18.27 27.87 -45.08
CA ALA A 1037 18.77 28.97 -44.27
C ALA A 1037 20.31 28.95 -44.20
N GLY A 1038 20.94 30.11 -44.35
CA GLY A 1038 22.40 30.24 -44.27
C GLY A 1038 22.88 30.08 -42.82
N GLY A 1039 23.84 29.18 -42.61
CA GLY A 1039 24.39 28.83 -41.29
C GLY A 1039 24.68 27.33 -41.14
N LEU A 1040 23.97 26.50 -41.91
CA LEU A 1040 24.23 25.06 -42.02
C LEU A 1040 25.62 24.78 -42.62
N VAL A 1041 26.38 23.93 -41.93
CA VAL A 1041 27.72 23.46 -42.33
C VAL A 1041 27.74 21.96 -42.68
N GLY A 1042 26.73 21.19 -42.27
CA GLY A 1042 26.55 19.80 -42.70
C GLY A 1042 25.12 19.32 -42.49
N TYR A 1043 24.57 18.56 -43.44
CA TYR A 1043 23.22 17.99 -43.33
C TYR A 1043 23.13 16.63 -44.02
N TRP A 1044 23.32 15.55 -43.24
CA TRP A 1044 23.29 14.18 -43.74
C TRP A 1044 21.95 13.53 -43.43
N LYS A 1045 21.12 13.34 -44.46
CA LYS A 1045 19.79 12.74 -44.29
C LYS A 1045 19.86 11.24 -44.03
N PHE A 1046 20.79 10.54 -44.69
CA PHE A 1046 20.85 9.07 -44.81
C PHE A 1046 19.66 8.49 -45.59
N ASP A 1047 19.24 9.17 -46.66
CA ASP A 1047 18.13 8.75 -47.55
C ASP A 1047 18.61 7.90 -48.74
N GLU A 1048 19.91 7.81 -48.98
CA GLU A 1048 20.52 7.21 -50.17
C GLU A 1048 20.22 5.71 -50.29
N GLY A 1049 20.06 5.02 -49.16
CA GLY A 1049 19.53 3.66 -49.07
C GLY A 1049 20.45 2.54 -49.61
N ALA A 1050 21.56 2.87 -50.25
CA ALA A 1050 22.58 1.95 -50.74
C ALA A 1050 23.93 2.68 -50.96
N GLY A 1051 25.02 1.92 -51.03
CA GLY A 1051 26.36 2.43 -51.29
C GLY A 1051 27.11 2.87 -50.02
N THR A 1052 28.27 3.53 -50.23
CA THR A 1052 29.27 3.82 -49.19
C THR A 1052 29.43 5.31 -48.88
N THR A 1053 28.46 6.14 -49.26
CA THR A 1053 28.53 7.60 -49.12
C THR A 1053 27.22 8.18 -48.58
N ALA A 1054 27.33 9.04 -47.57
CA ALA A 1054 26.25 9.88 -47.08
C ALA A 1054 26.41 11.30 -47.65
N VAL A 1055 25.42 11.79 -48.39
CA VAL A 1055 25.53 13.06 -49.11
C VAL A 1055 25.17 14.23 -48.20
N ASP A 1056 26.05 15.23 -48.16
CA ASP A 1056 25.81 16.49 -47.48
C ASP A 1056 24.81 17.34 -48.29
N SER A 1057 23.60 17.46 -47.76
CA SER A 1057 22.51 18.25 -48.33
C SER A 1057 22.53 19.72 -47.87
N SER A 1058 23.54 20.19 -47.13
CA SER A 1058 23.68 21.60 -46.74
C SER A 1058 24.20 22.49 -47.87
N GLY A 1059 24.88 21.89 -48.86
CA GLY A 1059 25.50 22.58 -49.99
C GLY A 1059 27.00 22.87 -49.82
N ASN A 1060 27.60 22.51 -48.68
CA ASN A 1060 29.04 22.65 -48.44
C ASN A 1060 29.87 21.51 -49.07
N ASN A 1061 29.21 20.40 -49.46
CA ASN A 1061 29.81 19.18 -50.00
C ASN A 1061 30.66 18.38 -48.98
N ASN A 1062 30.34 18.49 -47.70
CA ASN A 1062 30.97 17.71 -46.62
C ASN A 1062 30.47 16.24 -46.62
N ASN A 1063 30.57 15.57 -47.77
CA ASN A 1063 30.08 14.20 -47.96
C ASN A 1063 30.83 13.21 -47.05
N GLY A 1064 30.07 12.34 -46.37
CA GLY A 1064 30.60 11.34 -45.47
C GLY A 1064 30.88 10.00 -46.16
N THR A 1065 31.96 9.33 -45.77
CA THR A 1065 32.30 7.96 -46.20
C THR A 1065 31.87 6.97 -45.12
N LEU A 1066 31.16 5.91 -45.49
CA LEU A 1066 30.71 4.88 -44.55
C LEU A 1066 31.86 3.91 -44.26
N ILE A 1067 32.25 3.78 -42.98
CA ILE A 1067 33.35 2.92 -42.55
C ILE A 1067 32.82 1.61 -41.95
N ASP A 1068 33.47 0.50 -42.32
CA ASP A 1068 33.17 -0.88 -41.94
C ASP A 1068 31.74 -1.38 -42.30
N ASN A 1069 31.09 -0.73 -43.27
CA ASN A 1069 29.78 -1.09 -43.84
C ASN A 1069 28.62 -1.07 -42.82
N PRO A 1070 28.16 0.12 -42.37
CA PRO A 1070 26.91 0.27 -41.63
C PRO A 1070 25.70 -0.11 -42.51
N ASP A 1071 24.67 -0.73 -41.93
CA ASP A 1071 23.48 -1.22 -42.65
C ASP A 1071 22.51 -0.10 -43.05
N TRP A 1072 21.97 -0.14 -44.26
CA TRP A 1072 20.91 0.79 -44.69
C TRP A 1072 19.52 0.30 -44.23
N VAL A 1073 18.96 0.96 -43.22
CA VAL A 1073 17.69 0.60 -42.56
C VAL A 1073 16.59 1.64 -42.79
N ASN A 1074 15.35 1.35 -42.39
CA ASN A 1074 14.26 2.33 -42.41
C ASN A 1074 14.44 3.34 -41.25
N GLY A 1075 14.38 4.64 -41.57
CA GLY A 1075 14.57 5.72 -40.61
C GLY A 1075 13.29 6.16 -39.90
N LYS A 1076 13.41 7.13 -38.99
CA LYS A 1076 12.24 7.88 -38.44
C LYS A 1076 11.59 8.76 -39.51
N ILE A 1077 12.38 9.21 -40.47
CA ILE A 1077 12.02 9.86 -41.73
C ILE A 1077 12.91 9.17 -42.78
N GLY A 1078 12.36 8.75 -43.92
CA GLY A 1078 13.14 8.16 -45.01
C GLY A 1078 13.95 6.92 -44.62
N LYS A 1079 15.25 6.91 -44.93
CA LYS A 1079 16.20 5.85 -44.54
C LYS A 1079 17.11 6.29 -43.39
N ALA A 1080 17.89 5.36 -42.86
CA ALA A 1080 18.88 5.59 -41.83
C ALA A 1080 20.03 4.57 -41.92
N LEU A 1081 21.08 4.78 -41.14
CA LEU A 1081 22.16 3.81 -40.96
C LEU A 1081 22.01 3.08 -39.61
N GLY A 1082 22.14 1.77 -39.65
CA GLY A 1082 22.34 0.90 -38.49
C GLY A 1082 23.82 0.69 -38.24
N PHE A 1083 24.24 0.78 -36.97
CA PHE A 1083 25.64 0.68 -36.57
C PHE A 1083 25.81 -0.50 -35.60
N ASN A 1084 26.86 -1.31 -35.79
CA ASN A 1084 27.17 -2.48 -34.96
C ASN A 1084 27.63 -2.16 -33.52
N GLY A 1085 27.84 -0.87 -33.20
CA GLY A 1085 28.25 -0.40 -31.86
C GLY A 1085 29.74 -0.48 -31.57
N SER A 1086 30.56 -1.10 -32.44
CA SER A 1086 31.98 -1.33 -32.22
C SER A 1086 32.91 -0.65 -33.24
N THR A 1087 32.59 -0.72 -34.54
CA THR A 1087 33.51 -0.36 -35.63
C THR A 1087 32.86 0.44 -36.75
N ASN A 1088 31.53 0.42 -36.87
CA ASN A 1088 30.81 1.23 -37.85
C ASN A 1088 30.79 2.72 -37.46
N TYR A 1089 31.19 3.59 -38.38
CA TYR A 1089 30.98 5.04 -38.28
C TYR A 1089 30.86 5.68 -39.68
N VAL A 1090 30.55 6.98 -39.72
CA VAL A 1090 30.62 7.79 -40.95
C VAL A 1090 31.74 8.81 -40.79
N GLU A 1091 32.71 8.77 -41.69
CA GLU A 1091 33.87 9.64 -41.71
C GLU A 1091 33.62 10.85 -42.60
N ILE A 1092 33.58 12.05 -42.01
CA ILE A 1092 33.54 13.32 -42.76
C ILE A 1092 34.99 13.80 -42.91
N ASN A 1093 35.42 14.05 -44.14
CA ASN A 1093 36.76 14.60 -44.38
C ASN A 1093 36.84 16.06 -43.89
N ASP A 1094 38.02 16.45 -43.43
CA ASP A 1094 38.33 17.81 -42.98
C ASP A 1094 38.12 18.86 -44.08
N SER A 1095 37.62 20.04 -43.71
CA SER A 1095 37.38 21.15 -44.65
C SER A 1095 37.27 22.51 -43.94
N ASP A 1096 37.61 23.60 -44.63
CA ASP A 1096 37.49 24.98 -44.15
C ASP A 1096 36.10 25.34 -43.56
N SER A 1097 35.05 24.61 -43.98
CA SER A 1097 33.66 24.81 -43.50
C SER A 1097 33.33 24.08 -42.20
N LEU A 1098 34.18 23.13 -41.79
CA LEU A 1098 34.09 22.34 -40.55
C LEU A 1098 35.08 22.82 -39.47
N ASP A 1099 35.76 23.95 -39.70
CA ASP A 1099 36.82 24.43 -38.84
C ASP A 1099 36.53 25.81 -38.20
N GLY A 1100 37.30 26.13 -37.16
CA GLY A 1100 37.19 27.40 -36.43
C GLY A 1100 35.82 27.63 -35.79
N PHE A 1101 35.42 26.72 -34.88
CA PHE A 1101 34.23 26.85 -34.04
C PHE A 1101 34.60 26.95 -32.55
N ASP A 1102 34.06 27.94 -31.85
CA ASP A 1102 34.04 27.99 -30.37
C ASP A 1102 32.82 27.23 -29.80
N GLU A 1103 31.70 27.25 -30.53
CA GLU A 1103 30.43 26.60 -30.19
C GLU A 1103 29.83 25.94 -31.46
N ILE A 1104 29.16 24.79 -31.31
CA ILE A 1104 28.44 24.09 -32.39
C ILE A 1104 27.04 23.66 -31.92
N THR A 1105 26.06 23.68 -32.83
CA THR A 1105 24.74 23.06 -32.62
C THR A 1105 24.65 21.78 -33.45
N ILE A 1106 24.21 20.68 -32.83
CA ILE A 1106 23.95 19.40 -33.50
C ILE A 1106 22.50 18.96 -33.22
N GLU A 1107 21.77 18.55 -34.26
CA GLU A 1107 20.48 17.88 -34.13
C GLU A 1107 20.54 16.51 -34.84
N ALA A 1108 19.97 15.46 -34.24
CA ALA A 1108 20.00 14.11 -34.80
C ALA A 1108 18.82 13.25 -34.35
N TRP A 1109 18.28 12.44 -35.27
CA TRP A 1109 17.33 11.37 -34.93
C TRP A 1109 18.09 10.07 -34.66
N VAL A 1110 18.09 9.61 -33.40
CA VAL A 1110 18.83 8.43 -32.92
C VAL A 1110 17.87 7.44 -32.25
N LYS A 1111 18.00 6.14 -32.57
CA LYS A 1111 17.31 5.05 -31.88
C LYS A 1111 18.35 4.19 -31.12
N PRO A 1112 18.53 4.37 -29.81
CA PRO A 1112 19.48 3.57 -29.04
C PRO A 1112 18.99 2.12 -28.87
N ILE A 1113 19.94 1.20 -28.70
CA ILE A 1113 19.73 -0.18 -28.26
C ILE A 1113 20.44 -0.33 -26.91
N LEU A 1114 19.80 -0.97 -25.94
CA LEU A 1114 20.33 -1.10 -24.58
C LEU A 1114 21.58 -1.99 -24.55
N GLY A 1115 22.67 -1.50 -23.93
CA GLY A 1115 23.82 -2.34 -23.54
C GLY A 1115 25.22 -1.77 -23.80
N GLN A 1116 25.38 -0.73 -24.63
CA GLN A 1116 26.69 -0.18 -25.01
C GLN A 1116 26.75 1.36 -24.91
N ARG A 1117 27.95 1.91 -24.74
CA ARG A 1117 28.24 3.36 -24.79
C ARG A 1117 28.87 3.71 -26.14
N GLY A 1118 28.48 4.84 -26.72
CA GLY A 1118 29.05 5.33 -27.97
C GLY A 1118 28.85 6.85 -28.13
N ALA A 1119 29.62 7.47 -29.04
CA ALA A 1119 29.49 8.88 -29.38
C ALA A 1119 28.58 9.07 -30.60
N VAL A 1120 27.74 10.11 -30.59
CA VAL A 1120 26.85 10.44 -31.73
C VAL A 1120 27.60 11.23 -32.82
N VAL A 1121 28.53 12.10 -32.41
CA VAL A 1121 29.50 12.81 -33.26
C VAL A 1121 30.80 12.94 -32.44
N SER A 1122 31.97 12.88 -33.08
CA SER A 1122 33.26 13.15 -32.44
C SER A 1122 34.22 13.83 -33.42
N ARG A 1123 35.08 14.74 -32.93
CA ARG A 1123 36.19 15.35 -33.70
C ARG A 1123 37.43 14.44 -33.77
N TYR A 1124 37.50 13.41 -32.91
CA TYR A 1124 38.62 12.48 -32.83
C TYR A 1124 38.13 11.04 -32.80
N LEU A 1125 38.84 10.13 -33.47
CA LEU A 1125 38.64 8.70 -33.32
C LEU A 1125 39.02 8.30 -31.89
N TYR A 1126 38.06 7.79 -31.12
CA TYR A 1126 38.31 7.25 -29.79
C TYR A 1126 38.92 5.85 -29.92
N ASP A 1127 40.23 5.75 -29.70
CA ASP A 1127 40.89 4.47 -29.44
C ASP A 1127 40.25 3.84 -28.20
N TYR A 1128 39.58 2.69 -28.36
CA TYR A 1128 38.63 2.13 -27.40
C TYR A 1128 39.28 1.51 -26.13
N ASN A 1129 40.54 1.86 -25.83
CA ASN A 1129 41.43 1.18 -24.87
C ASN A 1129 41.90 2.10 -23.73
N ILE A 1130 40.98 2.82 -23.08
CA ILE A 1130 41.24 3.50 -21.79
C ILE A 1130 40.21 3.04 -20.75
N PRO A 1131 40.57 2.15 -19.80
CA PRO A 1131 39.75 1.89 -18.63
C PRO A 1131 39.81 3.10 -17.67
N ILE A 1132 38.67 3.51 -17.13
CA ILE A 1132 38.55 4.64 -16.19
C ILE A 1132 37.89 4.11 -14.91
N ASN A 1133 38.48 4.44 -13.76
CA ASN A 1133 37.95 4.12 -12.42
C ASN A 1133 36.76 5.02 -12.05
#